data_AF-W6ULI4-F1
#
_entry.id   AF-W6ULI4-F1
#
_cell.length_a   1.000
_cell.length_b   1.000
_cell.length_c   1.000
_cell.angle_alpha   90.00
_cell.angle_beta   90.00
_cell.angle_gamma   90.00
#
_symmetry.space_group_name_H-M   'P 1'
#
loop_
_entity.id
_entity.type
_entity.pdbx_description
1 polymer ?
#
loop_
_entity_poly.entity_id
_entity_poly.type
_entity_poly.pdbx_seq_one_letter_code
_entity_poly.pdbx_strand_id
1 'polypeptide(L)'
;MLRLFHPLQRSVAFYSTATSKCVPIIGLEIHAQLTSVRSKLFSPAHYSFAAPPNTQVAPLDAALPGSMPILNRDCVVWAVVAALALNCRINSLSRFDRKHYFYSDSPAGFQITQHEQPIAENGWLEYVWKLPGTKSSPQVSKTKIRRIQLEQDTGKSLYDEKTGRSLIDLNRAGVALIEIVTDPDFSTSYQAAAFVDELATLLHHLRVCSASMSTGEMRVDINISVGSSISQQGSIVEVKNVNSLRAIRCAIDYEVSRQRGIFCSGGTVINETRSFDLLSSKTIPMRDKEVVQDYRYLPEPNLPPLRILESCEACSSMAAPSTSGTVCVGCIRLQHEASFAQLPNQLRRNLVFQHGLPPERAASLIEEPQLCSLYFSTSALILSQLPSLEEQVLAVQGVSRDELEGLVHREIAFWCSGLLYSGLHDTPGFRLPSAAQLSQFVIMTLSGQVFGTGAEQVLNYLCAEGASANALEIAGRTGALLVHDLSLIRSTCMDFIKSNPAPVLKYIRKGRKRWHLQSMVNRIVRSTESTQLLHEGLVERCLSDLLNRVDDDGRDTNEIGYFFAERRVHMHNSNLYPGANKVAMMRNFLFSYAILGSGFGKEKNVLPILRTDDNSVLIVAEIYPPRCSDYHQMIRFLASRSMYIGPSTVAVDMEEWSPKASEATADHGGLVRSSHTTNLSGTQTSDPFEVF
;
A
#
# COMPACT_ATOMS: atom_id res chain seq x y z
N MET A 1 -4.92 11.12 20.83
CA MET A 1 -4.27 10.49 19.63
C MET A 1 -2.92 11.16 19.35
N LEU A 2 -1.84 10.67 19.98
CA LEU A 2 -0.44 11.05 19.75
C LEU A 2 0.33 9.78 19.37
N ARG A 3 0.40 9.49 18.06
CA ARG A 3 1.32 8.47 17.53
C ARG A 3 2.65 9.15 17.27
N LEU A 4 3.72 8.57 17.82
CA LEU A 4 5.10 8.90 17.50
C LEU A 4 5.30 8.79 15.99
N PHE A 5 5.92 9.82 15.41
CA PHE A 5 6.28 9.85 14.00
C PHE A 5 7.41 8.84 13.74
N HIS A 6 7.21 7.97 12.76
CA HIS A 6 8.22 7.06 12.25
C HIS A 6 9.31 7.84 11.48
N PRO A 7 10.62 7.61 11.73
CA PRO A 7 11.70 8.41 11.17
C PRO A 7 12.09 7.92 9.76
N LEU A 8 11.17 7.98 8.79
CA LEU A 8 11.50 7.86 7.36
C LEU A 8 10.54 8.71 6.52
N GLN A 9 10.58 10.03 6.70
CA GLN A 9 10.07 10.98 5.72
C GLN A 9 11.15 12.03 5.46
N ARG A 10 11.96 11.81 4.42
CA ARG A 10 12.54 12.89 3.65
C ARG A 10 12.08 12.76 2.21
N SER A 11 11.37 13.80 1.82
CA SER A 11 10.83 14.10 0.50
C SER A 11 11.92 14.15 -0.56
N VAL A 12 11.66 13.51 -1.70
CA VAL A 12 12.03 14.09 -2.99
C VAL A 12 10.76 14.08 -3.83
N ALA A 13 10.20 15.26 -4.03
CA ALA A 13 9.13 15.49 -4.98
C ALA A 13 9.76 15.60 -6.37
N PHE A 14 9.25 14.84 -7.34
CA PHE A 14 9.28 15.25 -8.73
C PHE A 14 7.85 15.26 -9.25
N TYR A 15 7.31 16.47 -9.37
CA TYR A 15 6.10 16.75 -10.13
C TYR A 15 6.47 16.74 -11.61
N SER A 16 5.90 15.84 -12.39
CA SER A 16 5.92 15.95 -13.85
C SER A 16 4.94 17.02 -14.26
N THR A 17 5.42 18.23 -14.54
CA THR A 17 4.68 19.26 -15.26
C THR A 17 4.44 18.82 -16.70
N ALA A 18 3.25 19.10 -17.22
CA ALA A 18 2.74 18.66 -18.50
C ALA A 18 3.56 19.12 -19.71
N THR A 19 3.87 18.19 -20.63
CA THR A 19 3.84 18.34 -22.10
C THR A 19 4.08 16.96 -22.76
N SER A 20 3.28 16.65 -23.80
CA SER A 20 3.23 15.43 -24.65
C SER A 20 2.97 14.06 -23.95
N LYS A 21 1.85 13.42 -24.32
CA LYS A 21 1.45 12.07 -23.85
C LYS A 21 2.33 10.99 -24.50
N CYS A 22 3.56 10.85 -24.03
CA CYS A 22 4.37 9.69 -24.36
C CYS A 22 4.02 8.54 -23.40
N VAL A 23 3.86 7.33 -23.93
CA VAL A 23 3.57 6.11 -23.17
C VAL A 23 4.82 5.22 -23.17
N PRO A 24 5.45 5.00 -22.01
CA PRO A 24 6.51 4.02 -21.87
C PRO A 24 5.92 2.60 -21.84
N ILE A 25 6.64 1.69 -22.46
CA ILE A 25 6.42 0.25 -22.37
C ILE A 25 7.76 -0.38 -21.98
N ILE A 26 7.72 -1.20 -20.93
CA ILE A 26 8.89 -1.84 -20.36
C ILE A 26 8.64 -3.35 -20.34
N GLY A 27 9.64 -4.12 -20.76
CA GLY A 27 9.71 -5.58 -20.63
C GLY A 27 10.98 -5.98 -19.88
N LEU A 28 10.96 -7.15 -19.23
CA LEU A 28 12.07 -7.64 -18.42
C LEU A 28 12.55 -8.99 -18.94
N GLU A 29 13.87 -9.16 -18.93
CA GLU A 29 14.55 -10.43 -19.10
C GLU A 29 15.28 -10.73 -17.79
N ILE A 30 14.96 -11.87 -17.18
CA ILE A 30 15.37 -12.17 -15.81
C ILE A 30 16.08 -13.52 -15.79
N HIS A 31 17.36 -13.53 -15.43
CA HIS A 31 18.13 -14.76 -15.24
C HIS A 31 18.16 -15.11 -13.76
N ALA A 32 17.64 -16.28 -13.40
CA ALA A 32 17.65 -16.79 -12.04
C ALA A 32 18.42 -18.11 -11.95
N GLN A 33 19.39 -18.17 -11.04
CA GLN A 33 20.23 -19.35 -10.79
C GLN A 33 19.46 -20.42 -10.01
N LEU A 34 19.54 -21.67 -10.45
CA LEU A 34 18.90 -22.80 -9.79
C LEU A 34 19.69 -23.25 -8.55
N THR A 35 19.64 -22.45 -7.48
CA THR A 35 20.44 -22.66 -6.25
C THR A 35 20.07 -23.91 -5.45
N SER A 36 18.89 -24.50 -5.70
CA SER A 36 18.53 -25.79 -5.10
C SER A 36 19.36 -26.98 -5.61
N VAL A 37 20.07 -26.81 -6.73
CA VAL A 37 20.91 -27.85 -7.31
C VAL A 37 22.38 -27.48 -7.12
N ARG A 38 23.17 -28.43 -6.60
CA ARG A 38 24.61 -28.21 -6.38
C ARG A 38 25.45 -28.49 -7.62
N SER A 39 25.08 -29.49 -8.40
CA SER A 39 25.74 -29.82 -9.66
C SER A 39 25.29 -28.92 -10.80
N LYS A 40 26.16 -28.71 -11.78
CA LYS A 40 25.92 -27.86 -12.95
C LYS A 40 24.89 -28.46 -13.91
N LEU A 41 24.46 -27.67 -14.90
CA LEU A 41 23.37 -28.05 -15.82
C LEU A 41 23.74 -29.25 -16.70
N PHE A 42 25.00 -29.29 -17.17
CA PHE A 42 25.48 -30.29 -18.11
C PHE A 42 26.73 -31.05 -17.65
N SER A 43 27.22 -30.79 -16.44
CA SER A 43 28.42 -31.41 -15.90
C SER A 43 28.26 -31.77 -14.42
N PRO A 44 29.02 -32.76 -13.91
CA PRO A 44 28.90 -33.20 -12.52
C PRO A 44 29.59 -32.26 -11.52
N ALA A 45 30.30 -31.23 -11.98
CA ALA A 45 30.99 -30.30 -11.08
C ALA A 45 29.98 -29.56 -10.20
N HIS A 46 30.35 -29.37 -8.94
CA HIS A 46 29.55 -28.60 -8.00
C HIS A 46 29.86 -27.11 -8.13
N TYR A 47 28.93 -26.24 -7.76
CA TYR A 47 29.16 -24.81 -7.67
C TYR A 47 28.87 -24.26 -6.27
N SER A 48 29.76 -23.38 -5.81
CA SER A 48 29.57 -22.52 -4.63
C SER A 48 30.21 -21.17 -4.90
N PHE A 49 29.47 -20.10 -4.65
CA PHE A 49 29.88 -18.73 -4.95
C PHE A 49 31.24 -18.33 -4.33
N ALA A 50 31.58 -18.86 -3.15
CA ALA A 50 32.79 -18.50 -2.40
C ALA A 50 33.98 -19.46 -2.61
N ALA A 51 33.92 -20.36 -3.59
CA ALA A 51 35.02 -21.28 -3.85
C ALA A 51 36.25 -20.58 -4.44
N PRO A 52 37.49 -21.06 -4.17
CA PRO A 52 38.68 -20.53 -4.81
C PRO A 52 38.61 -20.65 -6.34
N PRO A 53 39.18 -19.71 -7.12
CA PRO A 53 39.07 -19.70 -8.57
C PRO A 53 39.47 -21.01 -9.24
N ASN A 54 38.70 -21.44 -10.24
CA ASN A 54 38.93 -22.65 -11.03
C ASN A 54 39.08 -23.98 -10.24
N THR A 55 38.48 -24.08 -9.05
CA THR A 55 38.44 -25.34 -8.25
C THR A 55 37.19 -26.20 -8.50
N GLN A 56 36.20 -25.63 -9.19
CA GLN A 56 34.88 -26.21 -9.42
C GLN A 56 34.59 -26.33 -10.91
N VAL A 57 35.48 -27.01 -11.63
CA VAL A 57 35.50 -27.06 -13.09
C VAL A 57 35.66 -28.51 -13.55
N ALA A 58 34.68 -29.00 -14.31
CA ALA A 58 34.76 -30.27 -15.03
C ALA A 58 35.34 -30.08 -16.45
N PRO A 59 35.78 -31.16 -17.14
CA PRO A 59 36.26 -31.08 -18.52
C PRO A 59 35.32 -30.33 -19.49
N LEU A 60 34.00 -30.52 -19.36
CA LEU A 60 33.01 -29.83 -20.17
C LEU A 60 32.98 -28.32 -19.90
N ASP A 61 33.09 -27.91 -18.63
CA ASP A 61 33.02 -26.50 -18.23
C ASP A 61 34.20 -25.69 -18.78
N ALA A 62 35.35 -26.35 -18.98
CA ALA A 62 36.54 -25.79 -19.61
C ALA A 62 36.60 -26.06 -21.13
N ALA A 63 35.54 -26.63 -21.72
CA ALA A 63 35.46 -27.00 -23.13
C ALA A 63 36.63 -27.86 -23.62
N LEU A 64 37.12 -28.81 -22.79
CA LEU A 64 38.18 -29.72 -23.20
C LEU A 64 37.72 -30.59 -24.39
N PRO A 65 38.57 -30.78 -25.42
CA PRO A 65 38.21 -31.59 -26.57
C PRO A 65 37.74 -32.99 -26.19
N GLY A 66 36.60 -33.41 -26.76
CA GLY A 66 35.97 -34.72 -26.49
C GLY A 66 35.02 -34.76 -25.30
N SER A 67 34.85 -33.66 -24.54
CA SER A 67 33.82 -33.56 -23.52
C SER A 67 32.41 -33.47 -24.13
N MET A 68 31.41 -34.03 -23.43
CA MET A 68 30.01 -34.10 -23.86
C MET A 68 29.06 -33.63 -22.75
N PRO A 69 27.96 -32.93 -23.08
CA PRO A 69 26.98 -32.46 -22.11
C PRO A 69 26.11 -33.61 -21.57
N ILE A 70 25.87 -33.62 -20.26
CA ILE A 70 24.96 -34.56 -19.59
C ILE A 70 23.92 -33.77 -18.81
N LEU A 71 22.68 -33.72 -19.32
CA LEU A 71 21.61 -32.94 -18.71
C LEU A 71 21.31 -33.37 -17.27
N ASN A 72 21.31 -32.41 -16.37
CA ASN A 72 20.96 -32.59 -14.97
C ASN A 72 19.43 -32.62 -14.78
N ARG A 73 18.91 -33.76 -14.32
CA ARG A 73 17.48 -33.98 -14.06
C ARG A 73 16.91 -33.00 -13.05
N ASP A 74 17.66 -32.68 -11.99
CA ASP A 74 17.16 -31.82 -10.91
C ASP A 74 16.99 -30.38 -11.40
N CYS A 75 17.86 -29.90 -12.30
CA CYS A 75 17.69 -28.60 -12.95
C CYS A 75 16.38 -28.53 -13.74
N VAL A 76 16.02 -29.61 -14.46
CA VAL A 76 14.75 -29.69 -15.18
C VAL A 76 13.56 -29.67 -14.21
N VAL A 77 13.63 -30.44 -13.13
CA VAL A 77 12.57 -30.48 -12.10
C VAL A 77 12.32 -29.08 -11.52
N TRP A 78 13.37 -28.38 -11.09
CA TRP A 78 13.24 -27.05 -10.50
C TRP A 78 12.79 -25.99 -11.50
N ALA A 79 13.17 -26.08 -12.77
CA ALA A 79 12.63 -25.23 -13.82
C ALA A 79 11.13 -25.46 -14.04
N VAL A 80 10.67 -26.73 -14.00
CA VAL A 80 9.23 -27.04 -14.07
C VAL A 80 8.48 -26.53 -12.83
N VAL A 81 9.05 -26.65 -11.63
CA VAL A 81 8.46 -26.07 -10.40
C VAL A 81 8.25 -24.56 -10.55
N ALA A 82 9.28 -23.83 -11.00
CA ALA A 82 9.19 -22.40 -11.24
C ALA A 82 8.12 -22.07 -12.29
N ALA A 83 8.09 -22.81 -13.40
CA ALA A 83 7.13 -22.62 -14.47
C ALA A 83 5.68 -22.86 -14.03
N LEU A 84 5.43 -23.90 -13.22
CA LEU A 84 4.10 -24.16 -12.65
C LEU A 84 3.65 -23.02 -11.73
N ALA A 85 4.55 -22.48 -10.91
CA ALA A 85 4.25 -21.36 -10.01
C ALA A 85 3.94 -20.07 -10.78
N LEU A 86 4.58 -19.89 -11.93
CA LEU A 86 4.34 -18.80 -12.85
C LEU A 86 3.19 -19.07 -13.82
N ASN A 87 2.36 -20.09 -13.53
CA ASN A 87 1.18 -20.46 -14.31
C ASN A 87 1.49 -20.71 -15.80
N CYS A 88 2.72 -21.10 -16.14
CA CYS A 88 3.11 -21.40 -17.50
C CYS A 88 2.56 -22.75 -17.96
N ARG A 89 2.32 -22.88 -19.25
CA ARG A 89 2.16 -24.17 -19.91
C ARG A 89 3.52 -24.82 -20.05
N ILE A 90 3.69 -26.01 -19.47
CA ILE A 90 4.90 -26.83 -19.65
C ILE A 90 4.86 -27.47 -21.04
N ASN A 91 5.97 -27.40 -21.77
CA ASN A 91 6.08 -28.05 -23.06
C ASN A 91 6.44 -29.54 -22.87
N SER A 92 5.65 -30.44 -23.48
CA SER A 92 5.89 -31.90 -23.39
C SER A 92 7.15 -32.34 -24.15
N LEU A 93 7.57 -31.53 -25.12
CA LEU A 93 8.82 -31.65 -25.83
C LEU A 93 9.58 -30.33 -25.72
N SER A 94 10.83 -30.40 -25.30
CA SER A 94 11.73 -29.26 -25.22
C SER A 94 13.08 -29.64 -25.84
N ARG A 95 13.78 -28.67 -26.44
CA ARG A 95 15.04 -28.90 -27.14
C ARG A 95 16.07 -27.86 -26.73
N PHE A 96 17.31 -28.30 -26.59
CA PHE A 96 18.45 -27.41 -26.37
C PHE A 96 19.04 -26.98 -27.71
N ASP A 97 19.50 -25.74 -27.75
CA ASP A 97 20.11 -25.08 -28.89
C ASP A 97 21.43 -24.42 -28.44
N ARG A 98 22.38 -24.27 -29.36
CA ARG A 98 23.63 -23.54 -29.16
C ARG A 98 23.44 -22.09 -29.60
N LYS A 99 23.68 -21.15 -28.68
CA LYS A 99 23.79 -19.71 -28.94
C LYS A 99 25.28 -19.37 -29.11
N HIS A 100 25.73 -19.13 -30.34
CA HIS A 100 27.15 -18.95 -30.66
C HIS A 100 27.60 -17.51 -30.45
N TYR A 101 28.62 -17.31 -29.61
CA TYR A 101 29.34 -16.06 -29.44
C TYR A 101 30.70 -16.33 -28.79
N PHE A 102 31.73 -15.57 -29.19
CA PHE A 102 33.06 -15.70 -28.63
C PHE A 102 33.25 -14.69 -27.50
N TYR A 103 33.54 -15.19 -26.30
CA TYR A 103 33.93 -14.38 -25.17
C TYR A 103 34.81 -15.19 -24.23
N SER A 104 35.71 -14.54 -23.46
CA SER A 104 36.74 -15.23 -22.67
C SER A 104 36.18 -16.10 -21.54
N ASP A 105 34.98 -15.78 -21.04
CA ASP A 105 34.29 -16.56 -20.00
C ASP A 105 33.29 -17.61 -20.56
N SER A 106 33.23 -17.76 -21.89
CA SER A 106 32.45 -18.78 -22.59
C SER A 106 33.40 -19.66 -23.42
N PRO A 107 34.08 -20.64 -22.80
CA PRO A 107 35.22 -21.34 -23.40
C PRO A 107 34.83 -22.17 -24.64
N ALA A 108 33.59 -22.63 -24.73
CA ALA A 108 33.10 -23.39 -25.89
C ALA A 108 32.84 -22.53 -27.13
N GLY A 109 32.80 -21.19 -27.00
CA GLY A 109 32.37 -20.28 -28.07
C GLY A 109 30.87 -20.35 -28.39
N PHE A 110 30.10 -21.01 -27.53
CA PHE A 110 28.64 -21.05 -27.54
C PHE A 110 28.11 -21.37 -26.14
N GLN A 111 26.88 -20.95 -25.88
CA GLN A 111 26.11 -21.27 -24.69
C GLN A 111 25.01 -22.27 -25.07
N ILE A 112 24.87 -23.36 -24.33
CA ILE A 112 23.72 -24.26 -24.47
C ILE A 112 22.52 -23.61 -23.75
N THR A 113 21.45 -23.35 -24.49
CA THR A 113 20.20 -22.69 -24.04
C THR A 113 18.99 -23.35 -24.73
N GLN A 114 17.80 -22.76 -24.69
CA GLN A 114 16.63 -23.22 -25.44
C GLN A 114 16.01 -22.04 -26.20
N HIS A 115 16.06 -22.07 -27.52
CA HIS A 115 15.56 -20.99 -28.36
C HIS A 115 14.19 -21.35 -28.98
N GLU A 116 14.12 -22.45 -29.72
CA GLU A 116 12.90 -22.81 -30.47
C GLU A 116 11.82 -23.49 -29.61
N GLN A 117 12.24 -24.36 -28.67
CA GLN A 117 11.33 -25.16 -27.85
C GLN A 117 11.71 -25.04 -26.36
N PRO A 118 11.41 -23.88 -25.74
CA PRO A 118 11.71 -23.64 -24.33
C PRO A 118 10.95 -24.61 -23.42
N ILE A 119 11.37 -24.73 -22.16
CA ILE A 119 10.74 -25.65 -21.22
C ILE A 119 9.29 -25.28 -20.89
N ALA A 120 8.96 -23.99 -20.86
CA ALA A 120 7.60 -23.52 -20.59
C ALA A 120 7.29 -22.16 -21.23
N GLU A 121 6.01 -21.88 -21.47
CA GLU A 121 5.52 -20.69 -22.17
C GLU A 121 4.19 -20.18 -21.62
N ASN A 122 3.81 -18.96 -21.99
CA ASN A 122 2.46 -18.40 -21.80
C ASN A 122 1.95 -18.43 -20.35
N GLY A 123 2.81 -18.03 -19.42
CA GLY A 123 2.46 -17.89 -18.00
C GLY A 123 2.06 -16.48 -17.62
N TRP A 124 1.93 -16.25 -16.32
CA TRP A 124 1.67 -14.94 -15.74
C TRP A 124 1.95 -14.93 -14.24
N LEU A 125 2.25 -13.73 -13.73
CA LEU A 125 2.40 -13.46 -12.30
C LEU A 125 1.56 -12.23 -11.93
N GLU A 126 0.76 -12.36 -10.88
CA GLU A 126 0.10 -11.25 -10.21
C GLU A 126 1.00 -10.67 -9.12
N TYR A 127 1.03 -9.35 -9.01
CA TYR A 127 1.82 -8.63 -8.00
C TYR A 127 1.06 -7.38 -7.53
N VAL A 128 1.35 -6.98 -6.29
CA VAL A 128 0.77 -5.78 -5.68
C VAL A 128 1.76 -4.63 -5.78
N TRP A 129 1.32 -3.46 -6.23
CA TRP A 129 2.17 -2.27 -6.33
C TRP A 129 1.43 -1.01 -5.93
N LYS A 130 2.18 0.05 -5.60
CA LYS A 130 1.65 1.35 -5.22
C LYS A 130 2.64 2.45 -5.60
N LEU A 131 2.11 3.57 -6.09
CA LEU A 131 2.92 4.79 -6.27
C LEU A 131 3.20 5.45 -4.91
N PRO A 132 4.45 5.82 -4.61
CA PRO A 132 4.78 6.47 -3.35
C PRO A 132 4.20 7.88 -3.30
N GLY A 133 3.81 8.30 -2.10
CA GLY A 133 3.28 9.65 -1.87
C GLY A 133 1.86 9.89 -2.41
N THR A 134 1.25 8.92 -3.10
CA THR A 134 -0.13 9.03 -3.56
C THR A 134 -1.09 8.53 -2.47
N LYS A 135 -2.27 9.16 -2.39
CA LYS A 135 -3.38 8.68 -1.57
C LYS A 135 -4.13 7.50 -2.20
N SER A 136 -3.68 7.01 -3.35
CA SER A 136 -4.31 5.87 -4.03
C SER A 136 -4.13 4.60 -3.21
N SER A 137 -5.14 3.72 -3.26
CA SER A 137 -5.02 2.36 -2.75
C SER A 137 -3.92 1.60 -3.50
N PRO A 138 -3.30 0.59 -2.87
CA PRO A 138 -2.50 -0.41 -3.58
C PRO A 138 -3.31 -1.02 -4.73
N GLN A 139 -2.63 -1.38 -5.81
CA GLN A 139 -3.23 -1.97 -7.00
C GLN A 139 -2.68 -3.37 -7.23
N VAL A 140 -3.51 -4.25 -7.79
CA VAL A 140 -3.06 -5.53 -8.34
C VAL A 140 -2.80 -5.34 -9.82
N SER A 141 -1.65 -5.80 -10.28
CA SER A 141 -1.35 -5.94 -11.70
C SER A 141 -0.93 -7.36 -12.01
N LYS A 142 -1.06 -7.72 -13.27
CA LYS A 142 -0.73 -9.03 -13.80
C LYS A 142 0.14 -8.82 -15.02
N THR A 143 1.31 -9.44 -15.01
CA THR A 143 2.22 -9.42 -16.16
C THR A 143 2.32 -10.83 -16.72
N LYS A 144 2.28 -10.94 -18.05
CA LYS A 144 2.45 -12.22 -18.73
C LYS A 144 3.92 -12.62 -18.79
N ILE A 145 4.16 -13.91 -18.63
CA ILE A 145 5.45 -14.55 -18.86
C ILE A 145 5.39 -15.16 -20.26
N ARG A 146 6.20 -14.65 -21.17
CA ARG A 146 6.25 -15.13 -22.55
C ARG A 146 6.83 -16.53 -22.60
N ARG A 147 8.00 -16.73 -21.97
CA ARG A 147 8.71 -18.01 -21.94
C ARG A 147 9.62 -18.14 -20.72
N ILE A 148 9.95 -19.39 -20.41
CA ILE A 148 10.99 -19.79 -19.47
C ILE A 148 11.88 -20.81 -20.19
N GLN A 149 13.19 -20.58 -20.19
CA GLN A 149 14.17 -21.48 -20.80
C GLN A 149 15.27 -21.85 -19.80
N LEU A 150 15.82 -23.06 -19.93
CA LEU A 150 17.03 -23.48 -19.23
C LEU A 150 18.27 -23.08 -20.01
N GLU A 151 19.28 -22.56 -19.33
CA GLU A 151 20.56 -22.22 -19.95
C GLU A 151 21.76 -22.32 -19.02
N GLN A 152 22.96 -22.39 -19.60
CA GLN A 152 24.21 -22.36 -18.88
C GLN A 152 24.62 -20.93 -18.52
N ASP A 153 25.05 -20.70 -17.29
CA ASP A 153 25.75 -19.46 -16.95
C ASP A 153 27.18 -19.46 -17.52
N THR A 154 27.73 -18.27 -17.70
CA THR A 154 29.13 -18.07 -18.11
C THR A 154 30.06 -18.04 -16.91
N GLY A 155 31.37 -18.14 -17.17
CA GLY A 155 32.39 -17.86 -16.17
C GLY A 155 32.37 -16.39 -15.71
N LYS A 156 33.37 -16.03 -14.92
CA LYS A 156 33.58 -14.65 -14.46
C LYS A 156 34.87 -14.10 -15.05
N SER A 157 34.77 -12.97 -15.72
CA SER A 157 35.92 -12.18 -16.18
C SER A 157 36.24 -11.10 -15.14
N LEU A 158 37.47 -11.08 -14.64
CA LEU A 158 37.98 -10.10 -13.68
C LEU A 158 39.09 -9.29 -14.35
N TYR A 159 38.93 -7.97 -14.44
CA TYR A 159 40.00 -7.12 -14.98
C TYR A 159 40.97 -6.74 -13.86
N ASP A 160 42.24 -7.10 -14.03
CA ASP A 160 43.32 -6.67 -13.15
C ASP A 160 43.98 -5.41 -13.71
N GLU A 161 43.64 -4.26 -13.12
CA GLU A 161 44.19 -2.96 -13.51
C GLU A 161 45.72 -2.89 -13.38
N LYS A 162 46.31 -3.65 -12.45
CA LYS A 162 47.77 -3.60 -12.22
C LYS A 162 48.55 -4.28 -13.33
N THR A 163 48.05 -5.39 -13.84
CA THR A 163 48.70 -6.15 -14.91
C THR A 163 48.13 -5.85 -16.29
N GLY A 164 46.99 -5.14 -16.35
CA GLY A 164 46.26 -4.87 -17.59
C GLY A 164 45.69 -6.14 -18.23
N ARG A 165 45.48 -7.22 -17.46
CA ARG A 165 45.03 -8.53 -17.95
C ARG A 165 43.64 -8.86 -17.43
N SER A 166 42.89 -9.60 -18.23
CA SER A 166 41.65 -10.25 -17.79
C SER A 166 41.97 -11.63 -17.21
N LEU A 167 41.57 -11.84 -15.96
CA LEU A 167 41.66 -13.12 -15.25
C LEU A 167 40.31 -13.83 -15.37
N ILE A 168 40.32 -15.09 -15.77
CA ILE A 168 39.09 -15.87 -16.02
C ILE A 168 38.92 -16.93 -14.93
N ASP A 169 37.76 -16.91 -14.28
CA ASP A 169 37.31 -17.93 -13.35
C ASP A 169 36.12 -18.71 -13.92
N LEU A 170 36.32 -19.99 -14.17
CA LEU A 170 35.35 -20.90 -14.77
C LEU A 170 34.49 -21.65 -13.73
N ASN A 171 34.63 -21.36 -12.43
CA ASN A 171 33.80 -21.99 -11.40
C ASN A 171 32.30 -21.89 -11.71
N ARG A 172 31.85 -20.73 -12.19
CA ARG A 172 30.43 -20.47 -12.54
C ARG A 172 30.03 -20.97 -13.93
N ALA A 173 30.98 -21.23 -14.82
CA ALA A 173 30.68 -21.70 -16.17
C ALA A 173 29.90 -23.03 -16.11
N GLY A 174 28.75 -23.09 -16.77
CA GLY A 174 27.89 -24.26 -16.81
C GLY A 174 26.86 -24.39 -15.68
N VAL A 175 26.85 -23.46 -14.71
CA VAL A 175 25.81 -23.40 -13.67
C VAL A 175 24.43 -23.22 -14.33
N ALA A 176 23.40 -23.86 -13.78
CA ALA A 176 22.06 -23.82 -14.35
C ALA A 176 21.34 -22.49 -14.05
N LEU A 177 20.77 -21.89 -15.09
CA LEU A 177 19.89 -20.74 -15.02
C LEU A 177 18.52 -21.07 -15.62
N ILE A 178 17.50 -20.39 -15.12
CA ILE A 178 16.28 -20.14 -15.89
C ILE A 178 16.27 -18.68 -16.36
N GLU A 179 16.07 -18.46 -17.65
CA GLU A 179 15.75 -17.13 -18.20
C GLU A 179 14.23 -17.02 -18.30
N ILE A 180 13.67 -16.03 -17.61
CA ILE A 180 12.25 -15.70 -17.56
C ILE A 180 12.07 -14.41 -18.34
N VAL A 181 11.36 -14.48 -19.46
CA VAL A 181 11.08 -13.32 -20.32
C VAL A 181 9.63 -12.90 -20.15
N THR A 182 9.40 -11.63 -19.82
CA THR A 182 8.05 -11.08 -19.70
C THR A 182 7.55 -10.55 -21.03
N ASP A 183 6.22 -10.46 -21.19
CA ASP A 183 5.66 -9.50 -22.15
C ASP A 183 5.95 -8.06 -21.65
N PRO A 184 5.96 -7.07 -22.55
CA PRO A 184 6.29 -5.70 -22.19
C PRO A 184 5.05 -4.99 -21.58
N ASP A 185 4.61 -5.46 -20.41
CA ASP A 185 3.35 -5.04 -19.78
C ASP A 185 3.53 -3.88 -18.77
N PHE A 186 4.76 -3.45 -18.48
CA PHE A 186 5.02 -2.45 -17.43
C PHE A 186 5.02 -1.03 -18.00
N SER A 187 4.39 -0.10 -17.29
CA SER A 187 4.33 1.32 -17.66
C SER A 187 5.07 2.25 -16.69
N THR A 188 5.50 1.71 -15.54
CA THR A 188 6.23 2.48 -14.52
C THR A 188 7.34 1.64 -13.90
N SER A 189 8.37 2.32 -13.41
CA SER A 189 9.45 1.72 -12.61
C SER A 189 8.94 0.98 -11.37
N TYR A 190 7.85 1.46 -10.76
CA TYR A 190 7.22 0.84 -9.60
C TYR A 190 6.58 -0.51 -9.91
N GLN A 191 5.92 -0.63 -11.06
CA GLN A 191 5.36 -1.92 -11.49
C GLN A 191 6.48 -2.94 -11.74
N ALA A 192 7.51 -2.54 -12.49
CA ALA A 192 8.64 -3.41 -12.79
C ALA A 192 9.37 -3.88 -11.52
N ALA A 193 9.66 -2.96 -10.59
CA ALA A 193 10.33 -3.32 -9.34
C ALA A 193 9.46 -4.21 -8.44
N ALA A 194 8.15 -3.92 -8.32
CA ALA A 194 7.23 -4.76 -7.55
C ALA A 194 7.09 -6.17 -8.14
N PHE A 195 7.09 -6.29 -9.47
CA PHE A 195 7.09 -7.59 -10.13
C PHE A 195 8.37 -8.38 -9.86
N VAL A 196 9.55 -7.75 -9.94
CA VAL A 196 10.83 -8.42 -9.67
C VAL A 196 10.91 -8.85 -8.21
N ASP A 197 10.45 -8.01 -7.28
CA ASP A 197 10.38 -8.33 -5.85
C ASP A 197 9.44 -9.52 -5.56
N GLU A 198 8.26 -9.52 -6.18
CA GLU A 198 7.31 -10.64 -6.05
C GLU A 198 7.87 -11.93 -6.66
N LEU A 199 8.52 -11.84 -7.82
CA LEU A 199 9.16 -12.99 -8.47
C LEU A 199 10.30 -13.55 -7.61
N ALA A 200 11.15 -12.67 -7.05
CA ALA A 200 12.23 -13.06 -6.15
C ALA A 200 11.66 -13.79 -4.91
N THR A 201 10.64 -13.23 -4.28
CA THR A 201 9.94 -13.81 -3.13
C THR A 201 9.36 -15.19 -3.47
N LEU A 202 8.71 -15.31 -4.64
CA LEU A 202 8.12 -16.56 -5.13
C LEU A 202 9.18 -17.65 -5.34
N LEU A 203 10.27 -17.32 -6.04
CA LEU A 203 11.35 -18.27 -6.33
C LEU A 203 12.08 -18.71 -5.05
N HIS A 204 12.27 -17.79 -4.09
CA HIS A 204 12.86 -18.09 -2.79
C HIS A 204 11.95 -19.01 -1.96
N HIS A 205 10.65 -18.72 -1.88
CA HIS A 205 9.66 -19.56 -1.18
C HIS A 205 9.65 -21.00 -1.71
N LEU A 206 9.72 -21.15 -3.04
CA LEU A 206 9.79 -22.45 -3.70
C LEU A 206 11.18 -23.10 -3.63
N ARG A 207 12.18 -22.39 -3.10
CA ARG A 207 13.60 -22.78 -3.05
C ARG A 207 14.26 -22.94 -4.42
N VAL A 208 13.64 -22.48 -5.51
CA VAL A 208 14.23 -22.56 -6.85
C VAL A 208 15.54 -21.75 -6.91
N CYS A 209 15.47 -20.51 -6.44
CA CYS A 209 16.57 -19.53 -6.43
C CYS A 209 16.53 -18.77 -5.10
N SER A 210 17.67 -18.56 -4.44
CA SER A 210 17.74 -17.65 -3.28
C SER A 210 17.53 -16.18 -3.66
N ALA A 211 17.50 -15.87 -4.96
CA ALA A 211 17.13 -14.59 -5.54
C ALA A 211 18.00 -13.41 -5.08
N SER A 212 19.24 -13.68 -4.64
CA SER A 212 20.16 -12.63 -4.22
C SER A 212 20.75 -11.91 -5.43
N MET A 213 20.34 -10.66 -5.63
CA MET A 213 20.90 -9.80 -6.68
C MET A 213 22.36 -9.40 -6.38
N SER A 214 22.76 -9.36 -5.10
CA SER A 214 24.11 -8.94 -4.70
C SER A 214 25.17 -10.01 -4.99
N THR A 215 24.81 -11.29 -4.90
CA THR A 215 25.67 -12.41 -5.30
C THR A 215 25.55 -12.76 -6.79
N GLY A 216 24.63 -12.09 -7.51
CA GLY A 216 24.40 -12.28 -8.94
C GLY A 216 23.59 -13.52 -9.30
N GLU A 217 22.91 -14.13 -8.32
CA GLU A 217 22.02 -15.28 -8.53
C GLU A 217 20.75 -14.90 -9.31
N MET A 218 20.29 -13.64 -9.14
CA MET A 218 19.21 -13.07 -9.92
C MET A 218 19.69 -11.82 -10.63
N ARG A 219 19.56 -11.80 -11.96
CA ARG A 219 19.96 -10.68 -12.83
C ARG A 219 18.74 -10.22 -13.62
N VAL A 220 18.67 -8.92 -13.88
CA VAL A 220 17.56 -8.31 -14.61
C VAL A 220 18.12 -7.38 -15.68
N ASP A 221 17.78 -7.67 -16.92
CA ASP A 221 17.96 -6.77 -18.07
C ASP A 221 16.60 -6.13 -18.42
N ILE A 222 16.62 -4.82 -18.67
CA ILE A 222 15.40 -4.02 -18.82
C ILE A 222 15.30 -3.53 -20.26
N ASN A 223 14.21 -3.86 -20.94
CA ASN A 223 13.91 -3.39 -22.29
C ASN A 223 12.90 -2.26 -22.22
N ILE A 224 13.26 -1.07 -22.70
CA ILE A 224 12.45 0.15 -22.57
C ILE A 224 12.21 0.75 -23.95
N SER A 225 10.95 1.02 -24.25
CA SER A 225 10.53 1.81 -25.40
C SER A 225 9.56 2.90 -24.96
N VAL A 226 9.64 4.05 -25.62
CA VAL A 226 8.70 5.16 -25.44
C VAL A 226 8.08 5.51 -26.79
N GLY A 227 6.75 5.63 -26.80
CA GLY A 227 5.98 5.93 -28.00
C GLY A 227 4.86 6.93 -27.77
N SER A 228 4.19 7.37 -28.84
CA SER A 228 2.97 8.21 -28.76
C SER A 228 1.77 7.45 -28.20
N SER A 229 1.77 6.12 -28.36
CA SER A 229 0.72 5.23 -27.87
C SER A 229 1.26 3.80 -27.74
N ILE A 230 0.47 2.88 -27.17
CA ILE A 230 0.87 1.48 -27.03
C ILE A 230 1.14 0.80 -28.39
N SER A 231 0.39 1.18 -29.43
CA SER A 231 0.54 0.64 -30.78
C SER A 231 1.63 1.32 -31.62
N GLN A 232 2.15 2.46 -31.17
CA GLN A 232 3.14 3.27 -31.87
C GLN A 232 4.34 3.52 -30.97
N GLN A 233 5.14 2.46 -30.79
CA GLN A 233 6.35 2.47 -29.99
C GLN A 233 7.58 2.86 -30.79
N GLY A 234 8.57 3.46 -30.12
CA GLY A 234 9.87 3.79 -30.71
C GLY A 234 10.83 2.59 -30.70
N SER A 235 12.11 2.89 -30.92
CA SER A 235 13.17 1.89 -30.78
C SER A 235 13.32 1.43 -29.33
N ILE A 236 13.66 0.16 -29.16
CA ILE A 236 13.90 -0.44 -27.85
C ILE A 236 15.33 -0.14 -27.42
N VAL A 237 15.51 0.27 -26.17
CA VAL A 237 16.81 0.33 -25.51
C VAL A 237 16.87 -0.73 -24.43
N GLU A 238 17.93 -1.52 -24.46
CA GLU A 238 18.20 -2.56 -23.47
C GLU A 238 19.19 -2.02 -22.43
N VAL A 239 18.77 -1.96 -21.17
CA VAL A 239 19.59 -1.52 -20.05
C VAL A 239 20.05 -2.74 -19.25
N LYS A 240 21.36 -2.93 -19.19
CA LYS A 240 22.03 -4.01 -18.43
C LYS A 240 22.67 -3.47 -17.15
N ASN A 241 23.20 -4.40 -16.34
CA ASN A 241 23.92 -4.14 -15.08
C ASN A 241 23.05 -3.49 -14.01
N VAL A 242 21.87 -4.06 -13.77
CA VAL A 242 20.88 -3.53 -12.84
C VAL A 242 20.74 -4.45 -11.62
N ASN A 243 21.60 -4.23 -10.62
CA ASN A 243 21.83 -5.21 -9.53
C ASN A 243 21.00 -4.96 -8.24
N SER A 244 19.95 -4.13 -8.29
CA SER A 244 19.03 -3.95 -7.14
C SER A 244 17.67 -3.40 -7.59
N LEU A 245 16.62 -3.60 -6.78
CA LEU A 245 15.30 -3.00 -7.03
C LEU A 245 15.35 -1.47 -7.15
N ARG A 246 16.23 -0.81 -6.37
CA ARG A 246 16.46 0.63 -6.49
C ARG A 246 17.11 0.97 -7.83
N ALA A 247 18.10 0.20 -8.26
CA ALA A 247 18.75 0.39 -9.56
C ALA A 247 17.74 0.22 -10.70
N ILE A 248 16.85 -0.78 -10.63
CA ILE A 248 15.76 -0.99 -11.60
C ILE A 248 14.92 0.27 -11.72
N ARG A 249 14.49 0.83 -10.58
CA ARG A 249 13.65 2.03 -10.60
C ARG A 249 14.37 3.23 -11.21
N CYS A 250 15.58 3.51 -10.74
CA CYS A 250 16.37 4.63 -11.22
C CYS A 250 16.73 4.50 -12.71
N ALA A 251 17.09 3.30 -13.17
CA ALA A 251 17.41 3.02 -14.57
C ALA A 251 16.20 3.27 -15.47
N ILE A 252 15.02 2.75 -15.09
CA ILE A 252 13.77 2.96 -15.85
C ILE A 252 13.41 4.44 -15.89
N ASP A 253 13.37 5.10 -14.73
CA ASP A 253 12.97 6.51 -14.64
C ASP A 253 13.90 7.40 -15.50
N TYR A 254 15.21 7.17 -15.42
CA TYR A 254 16.19 7.90 -16.22
C TYR A 254 16.03 7.63 -17.73
N GLU A 255 15.92 6.36 -18.12
CA GLU A 255 15.81 5.97 -19.52
C GLU A 255 14.53 6.50 -20.16
N VAL A 256 13.40 6.38 -19.47
CA VAL A 256 12.12 6.93 -19.92
C VAL A 256 12.22 8.45 -20.07
N SER A 257 12.81 9.16 -19.10
CA SER A 257 13.04 10.60 -19.22
C SER A 257 13.95 10.97 -20.40
N ARG A 258 15.03 10.21 -20.66
CA ARG A 258 15.92 10.45 -21.82
C ARG A 258 15.17 10.26 -23.12
N GLN A 259 14.51 9.12 -23.30
CA GLN A 259 13.79 8.81 -24.53
C GLN A 259 12.65 9.79 -24.79
N ARG A 260 11.92 10.20 -23.73
CA ARG A 260 10.91 11.26 -23.85
C ARG A 260 11.52 12.59 -24.31
N GLY A 261 12.67 12.98 -23.77
CA GLY A 261 13.37 14.19 -24.21
C GLY A 261 13.70 14.17 -25.71
N ILE A 262 14.26 13.06 -26.19
CA ILE A 262 14.60 12.85 -27.60
C ILE A 262 13.33 12.86 -28.48
N PHE A 263 12.30 12.15 -28.05
CA PHE A 263 11.02 12.08 -28.77
C PHE A 263 10.35 13.46 -28.88
N CYS A 264 10.35 14.24 -27.79
CA CYS A 264 9.75 15.57 -27.76
C CYS A 264 10.52 16.59 -28.60
N SER A 265 11.82 16.40 -28.78
CA SER A 265 12.64 17.24 -29.67
C SER A 265 12.55 16.83 -31.15
N GLY A 266 11.70 15.86 -31.51
CA GLY A 266 11.58 15.34 -32.87
C GLY A 266 12.75 14.44 -33.29
N GLY A 267 13.58 14.00 -32.34
CA GLY A 267 14.68 13.07 -32.59
C GLY A 267 14.20 11.61 -32.61
N THR A 268 15.10 10.71 -33.00
CA THR A 268 14.83 9.26 -33.00
C THR A 268 15.73 8.56 -31.99
N VAL A 269 15.13 7.72 -31.14
CA VAL A 269 15.87 6.85 -30.23
C VAL A 269 16.53 5.74 -31.07
N ILE A 270 17.83 5.51 -30.85
CA ILE A 270 18.57 4.45 -31.53
C ILE A 270 18.40 3.15 -30.75
N ASN A 271 18.35 2.01 -31.45
CA ASN A 271 18.36 0.70 -30.80
C ASN A 271 19.78 0.37 -30.32
N GLU A 272 20.00 0.45 -29.01
CA GLU A 272 21.33 0.32 -28.40
C GLU A 272 21.25 -0.48 -27.09
N THR A 273 22.40 -1.00 -26.66
CA THR A 273 22.56 -1.57 -25.32
C THR A 273 23.29 -0.55 -24.44
N ARG A 274 22.71 -0.27 -23.28
CA ARG A 274 23.25 0.68 -22.30
C ARG A 274 23.52 -0.04 -20.97
N SER A 275 24.48 0.47 -20.19
CA SER A 275 24.69 0.06 -18.81
C SER A 275 24.10 1.11 -17.89
N PHE A 276 23.50 0.70 -16.78
CA PHE A 276 23.21 1.64 -15.69
C PHE A 276 24.46 1.85 -14.84
N ASP A 277 24.81 3.12 -14.59
CA ASP A 277 25.83 3.51 -13.61
C ASP A 277 25.16 4.06 -12.35
N LEU A 278 25.40 3.37 -11.24
CA LEU A 278 24.85 3.72 -9.92
C LEU A 278 25.40 5.05 -9.39
N LEU A 279 26.65 5.38 -9.68
CA LEU A 279 27.31 6.58 -9.13
C LEU A 279 26.74 7.84 -9.76
N SER A 280 26.66 7.89 -11.09
CA SER A 280 26.04 9.02 -11.78
C SER A 280 24.51 8.95 -11.83
N SER A 281 23.91 7.79 -11.53
CA SER A 281 22.49 7.50 -11.70
C SER A 281 22.00 7.75 -13.14
N LYS A 282 22.80 7.31 -14.12
CA LYS A 282 22.53 7.48 -15.56
C LYS A 282 22.69 6.17 -16.30
N THR A 283 22.01 6.05 -17.44
CA THR A 283 22.34 5.00 -18.43
C THR A 283 23.44 5.52 -19.35
N ILE A 284 24.47 4.71 -19.58
CA ILE A 284 25.66 5.02 -20.40
C ILE A 284 25.63 4.10 -21.62
N PRO A 285 25.84 4.61 -22.86
CA PRO A 285 25.93 3.74 -24.04
C PRO A 285 27.09 2.77 -23.89
N MET A 286 26.86 1.49 -24.16
CA MET A 286 27.93 0.50 -24.24
C MET A 286 28.30 0.23 -25.69
N ARG A 287 27.29 -0.13 -26.48
CA ARG A 287 27.44 -0.52 -27.88
C ARG A 287 26.14 -0.27 -28.63
N ASP A 288 26.28 0.14 -29.88
CA ASP A 288 25.16 0.26 -30.81
C ASP A 288 24.80 -1.13 -31.37
N LYS A 289 23.51 -1.39 -31.61
CA LYS A 289 23.06 -2.66 -32.24
C LYS A 289 23.09 -2.59 -33.78
N GLU A 290 23.89 -1.70 -34.37
CA GLU A 290 23.97 -1.50 -35.84
C GLU A 290 24.38 -2.77 -36.59
N VAL A 291 25.16 -3.64 -35.95
CA VAL A 291 25.38 -5.01 -36.42
C VAL A 291 24.47 -5.93 -35.61
N VAL A 292 23.41 -6.44 -36.23
CA VAL A 292 22.62 -7.55 -35.67
C VAL A 292 23.61 -8.68 -35.37
N GLN A 293 23.86 -8.94 -34.09
CA GLN A 293 24.68 -10.08 -33.70
C GLN A 293 23.92 -11.36 -34.05
N ASP A 294 24.33 -11.98 -35.15
CA ASP A 294 23.84 -13.28 -35.54
C ASP A 294 24.45 -14.34 -34.61
N TYR A 295 23.69 -14.70 -33.58
CA TYR A 295 24.06 -15.76 -32.64
C TYR A 295 24.01 -17.17 -33.26
N ARG A 296 23.60 -17.32 -34.53
CA ARG A 296 23.60 -18.58 -35.28
C ARG A 296 23.04 -19.74 -34.46
N TYR A 297 21.80 -19.61 -34.01
CA TYR A 297 21.15 -20.66 -33.22
C TYR A 297 21.10 -21.97 -34.02
N LEU A 298 21.58 -23.05 -33.41
CA LEU A 298 21.55 -24.39 -33.99
C LEU A 298 21.10 -25.39 -32.91
N PRO A 299 20.31 -26.42 -33.24
CA PRO A 299 20.01 -27.50 -32.31
C PRO A 299 21.28 -28.09 -31.72
N GLU A 300 21.33 -28.35 -30.40
CA GLU A 300 22.45 -29.03 -29.75
C GLU A 300 22.44 -30.52 -30.14
N PRO A 301 23.35 -31.00 -31.02
CA PRO A 301 23.30 -32.37 -31.53
C PRO A 301 23.64 -33.42 -30.48
N ASN A 302 24.35 -33.05 -29.42
CA ASN A 302 24.79 -33.99 -28.38
C ASN A 302 23.74 -34.25 -27.31
N LEU A 303 22.60 -33.53 -27.34
CA LEU A 303 21.49 -33.74 -26.41
C LEU A 303 20.24 -34.17 -27.19
N PRO A 304 19.64 -35.32 -26.85
CA PRO A 304 18.36 -35.68 -27.43
C PRO A 304 17.27 -34.71 -26.94
N PRO A 305 16.14 -34.61 -27.66
CA PRO A 305 14.99 -33.84 -27.19
C PRO A 305 14.53 -34.29 -25.80
N LEU A 306 14.29 -33.33 -24.91
CA LEU A 306 13.78 -33.55 -23.57
C LEU A 306 12.27 -33.79 -23.64
N ARG A 307 11.83 -34.96 -23.17
CA ARG A 307 10.41 -35.30 -23.03
C ARG A 307 9.96 -35.16 -21.58
N ILE A 308 8.95 -34.34 -21.36
CA ILE A 308 8.31 -34.13 -20.06
C ILE A 308 6.91 -34.73 -20.12
N LEU A 309 6.63 -35.68 -19.24
CA LEU A 309 5.32 -36.31 -19.16
C LEU A 309 4.35 -35.41 -18.39
N GLU A 310 3.13 -35.23 -18.89
CA GLU A 310 2.08 -34.55 -18.12
C GLU A 310 1.67 -35.39 -16.90
N SER A 311 1.50 -36.70 -17.12
CA SER A 311 1.16 -37.68 -16.08
C SER A 311 1.87 -39.01 -16.31
N CYS A 312 2.00 -39.81 -15.26
CA CYS A 312 2.49 -41.18 -15.29
C CYS A 312 1.66 -42.05 -14.33
N GLU A 313 1.77 -43.38 -14.43
CA GLU A 313 0.99 -44.33 -13.63
C GLU A 313 1.05 -44.06 -12.12
N ALA A 314 2.22 -43.63 -11.61
CA ALA A 314 2.41 -43.32 -10.19
C ALA A 314 1.54 -42.14 -9.73
N CYS A 315 1.58 -40.99 -10.42
CA CYS A 315 0.74 -39.85 -10.04
C CYS A 315 -0.74 -40.07 -10.40
N SER A 316 -1.04 -40.86 -11.42
CA SER A 316 -2.42 -41.21 -11.79
C SER A 316 -3.10 -42.12 -10.76
N SER A 317 -2.34 -42.94 -10.04
CA SER A 317 -2.84 -43.82 -8.98
C SER A 317 -2.77 -43.19 -7.58
N MET A 318 -2.38 -41.92 -7.47
CA MET A 318 -2.03 -41.25 -6.19
C MET A 318 -1.00 -42.04 -5.36
N ALA A 319 -0.20 -42.87 -6.02
CA ALA A 319 0.90 -43.57 -5.40
C ALA A 319 2.08 -42.63 -5.15
N ALA A 320 3.08 -43.10 -4.42
CA ALA A 320 4.32 -42.37 -4.22
C ALA A 320 4.92 -41.97 -5.59
N PRO A 321 5.50 -40.76 -5.71
CA PRO A 321 6.06 -40.27 -6.96
C PRO A 321 7.02 -41.29 -7.59
N SER A 322 6.94 -41.50 -8.89
CA SER A 322 7.85 -42.43 -9.57
C SER A 322 9.30 -41.96 -9.43
N THR A 323 10.19 -42.90 -9.10
CA THR A 323 11.65 -42.69 -9.10
C THR A 323 12.27 -42.94 -10.47
N SER A 324 11.45 -43.07 -11.52
CA SER A 324 11.97 -43.26 -12.87
C SER A 324 12.79 -42.03 -13.29
N GLY A 325 13.78 -42.25 -14.16
CA GLY A 325 14.59 -41.16 -14.72
C GLY A 325 13.78 -40.13 -15.53
N THR A 326 12.48 -40.36 -15.73
CA THR A 326 11.57 -39.47 -16.45
C THR A 326 11.06 -38.34 -15.54
N VAL A 327 10.97 -37.14 -16.10
CA VAL A 327 10.35 -35.98 -15.43
C VAL A 327 8.86 -35.97 -15.74
N CYS A 328 8.03 -35.90 -14.70
CA CYS A 328 6.57 -35.91 -14.81
C CYS A 328 5.95 -34.74 -14.05
N VAL A 329 5.13 -33.93 -14.72
CA VAL A 329 4.46 -32.76 -14.14
C VAL A 329 3.54 -33.16 -12.99
N GLY A 330 2.73 -34.21 -13.15
CA GLY A 330 1.87 -34.75 -12.08
C GLY A 330 2.63 -35.16 -10.82
N CYS A 331 3.78 -35.85 -10.96
CA CYS A 331 4.63 -36.18 -9.81
C CYS A 331 5.19 -34.94 -9.12
N ILE A 332 5.63 -33.93 -9.88
CA ILE A 332 6.15 -32.68 -9.32
C ILE A 332 5.05 -31.94 -8.55
N ARG A 333 3.82 -31.89 -9.07
CA ARG A 333 2.67 -31.29 -8.36
C ARG A 333 2.43 -31.97 -7.01
N LEU A 334 2.46 -33.31 -6.96
CA LEU A 334 2.30 -34.06 -5.71
C LEU A 334 3.48 -33.85 -4.75
N GLN A 335 4.71 -33.85 -5.24
CA GLN A 335 5.92 -33.65 -4.43
C GLN A 335 5.99 -32.27 -3.78
N HIS A 336 5.48 -31.25 -4.46
CA HIS A 336 5.55 -29.85 -4.03
C HIS A 336 4.20 -29.27 -3.60
N GLU A 337 3.17 -30.10 -3.39
CA GLU A 337 1.80 -29.66 -3.09
C GLU A 337 1.75 -28.66 -1.92
N ALA A 338 2.47 -28.95 -0.83
CA ALA A 338 2.56 -28.06 0.33
C ALA A 338 3.19 -26.69 -0.01
N SER A 339 4.20 -26.65 -0.88
CA SER A 339 4.83 -25.41 -1.32
C SER A 339 3.91 -24.58 -2.22
N PHE A 340 3.03 -25.23 -2.99
CA PHE A 340 2.03 -24.61 -3.85
C PHE A 340 0.73 -24.22 -3.14
N ALA A 341 0.45 -24.78 -1.96
CA ALA A 341 -0.80 -24.56 -1.23
C ALA A 341 -1.06 -23.09 -0.90
N GLN A 342 -0.01 -22.32 -0.62
CA GLN A 342 -0.11 -20.89 -0.38
C GLN A 342 1.11 -20.18 -0.94
N LEU A 343 0.96 -19.58 -2.13
CA LEU A 343 2.04 -18.82 -2.76
C LEU A 343 2.14 -17.39 -2.16
N PRO A 344 3.35 -16.80 -2.08
CA PRO A 344 3.58 -15.46 -1.52
C PRO A 344 2.69 -14.37 -2.12
N ASN A 345 2.48 -14.39 -3.44
CA ASN A 345 1.68 -13.39 -4.14
C ASN A 345 0.18 -13.47 -3.77
N GLN A 346 -0.35 -14.69 -3.60
CA GLN A 346 -1.72 -14.91 -3.14
C GLN A 346 -1.89 -14.46 -1.69
N LEU A 347 -0.93 -14.82 -0.84
CA LEU A 347 -0.88 -14.39 0.55
C LEU A 347 -0.82 -12.87 0.67
N ARG A 348 0.03 -12.19 -0.12
CA ARG A 348 0.13 -10.73 -0.18
C ARG A 348 -1.19 -10.08 -0.55
N ARG A 349 -1.87 -10.62 -1.56
CA ARG A 349 -3.18 -10.13 -1.97
C ARG A 349 -4.20 -10.23 -0.84
N ASN A 350 -4.24 -11.34 -0.11
CA ASN A 350 -5.14 -11.52 1.03
C ASN A 350 -4.80 -10.52 2.15
N LEU A 351 -3.54 -10.43 2.56
CA LEU A 351 -3.10 -9.51 3.60
C LEU A 351 -3.39 -8.04 3.26
N VAL A 352 -3.18 -7.62 2.03
CA VAL A 352 -3.38 -6.21 1.62
C VAL A 352 -4.86 -5.89 1.44
N PHE A 353 -5.62 -6.71 0.72
CA PHE A 353 -6.98 -6.37 0.29
C PHE A 353 -8.07 -6.92 1.20
N GLN A 354 -7.89 -8.11 1.77
CA GLN A 354 -8.87 -8.69 2.70
C GLN A 354 -8.63 -8.17 4.12
N HIS A 355 -7.38 -8.18 4.59
CA HIS A 355 -7.05 -7.74 5.95
C HIS A 355 -6.73 -6.24 6.06
N GLY A 356 -6.69 -5.52 4.93
CA GLY A 356 -6.47 -4.07 4.90
C GLY A 356 -5.08 -3.62 5.37
N LEU A 357 -4.07 -4.46 5.21
CA LEU A 357 -2.71 -4.15 5.64
C LEU A 357 -1.96 -3.27 4.60
N PRO A 358 -1.10 -2.34 5.05
CA PRO A 358 -0.14 -1.69 4.17
C PRO A 358 0.78 -2.71 3.47
N PRO A 359 1.13 -2.53 2.18
CA PRO A 359 2.00 -3.46 1.46
C PRO A 359 3.34 -3.72 2.16
N GLU A 360 3.89 -2.71 2.83
CA GLU A 360 5.16 -2.80 3.54
C GLU A 360 5.08 -3.78 4.72
N ARG A 361 3.97 -3.76 5.47
CA ARG A 361 3.75 -4.70 6.59
C ARG A 361 3.45 -6.11 6.10
N ALA A 362 2.69 -6.22 5.01
CA ALA A 362 2.43 -7.51 4.39
C ALA A 362 3.74 -8.16 3.91
N ALA A 363 4.68 -7.37 3.38
CA ALA A 363 6.00 -7.86 2.97
C ALA A 363 6.79 -8.47 4.13
N SER A 364 6.90 -7.79 5.27
CA SER A 364 7.61 -8.33 6.44
C SER A 364 6.99 -9.63 6.97
N LEU A 365 5.66 -9.77 6.92
CA LEU A 365 4.99 -11.00 7.32
C LEU A 365 5.23 -12.16 6.34
N ILE A 366 5.37 -11.87 5.05
CA ILE A 366 5.62 -12.90 4.02
C ILE A 366 7.07 -13.39 4.06
N GLU A 367 8.00 -12.46 4.31
CA GLU A 367 9.43 -12.75 4.42
C GLU A 367 9.72 -13.69 5.59
N GLU A 368 8.98 -13.55 6.70
CA GLU A 368 9.17 -14.33 7.92
C GLU A 368 8.00 -15.30 8.21
N PRO A 369 8.10 -16.58 7.80
CA PRO A 369 7.01 -17.56 7.95
C PRO A 369 6.55 -17.77 9.39
N GLN A 370 7.46 -17.67 10.37
CA GLN A 370 7.12 -17.82 11.78
C GLN A 370 6.19 -16.70 12.27
N LEU A 371 6.48 -15.45 11.88
CA LEU A 371 5.64 -14.30 12.19
C LEU A 371 4.33 -14.34 11.42
N CYS A 372 4.35 -14.82 10.17
CA CYS A 372 3.14 -15.03 9.39
C CYS A 372 2.18 -16.01 10.08
N SER A 373 2.69 -17.16 10.51
CA SER A 373 1.91 -18.18 11.21
C SER A 373 1.38 -17.65 12.55
N LEU A 374 2.21 -16.92 13.31
CA LEU A 374 1.81 -16.27 14.54
C LEU A 374 0.70 -15.23 14.29
N TYR A 375 0.80 -14.43 13.23
CA TYR A 375 -0.21 -13.45 12.83
C TYR A 375 -1.57 -14.10 12.55
N PHE A 376 -1.62 -15.16 11.74
CA PHE A 376 -2.87 -15.84 11.42
C PHE A 376 -3.47 -16.53 12.65
N SER A 377 -2.64 -17.22 13.44
CA SER A 377 -3.09 -17.91 14.65
C SER A 377 -3.64 -16.94 15.69
N THR A 378 -2.96 -15.80 15.89
CA THR A 378 -3.41 -14.73 16.80
C THR A 378 -4.68 -14.08 16.29
N SER A 379 -4.77 -13.82 14.98
CA SER A 379 -5.98 -13.25 14.37
C SER A 379 -7.18 -14.16 14.62
N ALA A 380 -7.06 -15.46 14.34
CA ALA A 380 -8.14 -16.43 14.56
C ALA A 380 -8.62 -16.45 16.03
N LEU A 381 -7.70 -16.41 17.00
CA LEU A 381 -8.05 -16.36 18.43
C LEU A 381 -8.81 -15.09 18.81
N ILE A 382 -8.34 -13.92 18.40
CA ILE A 382 -9.01 -12.64 18.73
C ILE A 382 -10.37 -12.55 18.05
N LEU A 383 -10.44 -12.89 16.76
CA LEU A 383 -11.69 -12.83 15.99
C LEU A 383 -12.76 -13.77 16.56
N SER A 384 -12.37 -14.91 17.16
CA SER A 384 -13.31 -15.81 17.84
C SER A 384 -13.92 -15.23 19.14
N GLN A 385 -13.23 -14.29 19.78
CA GLN A 385 -13.63 -13.67 21.06
C GLN A 385 -14.29 -12.28 20.87
N LEU A 386 -14.28 -11.79 19.64
CA LEU A 386 -14.65 -10.44 19.26
C LEU A 386 -16.05 -10.00 19.76
N PRO A 387 -17.11 -10.85 19.77
CA PRO A 387 -18.42 -10.47 20.30
C PRO A 387 -18.39 -10.07 21.79
N SER A 388 -17.48 -10.63 22.58
CA SER A 388 -17.34 -10.31 24.01
C SER A 388 -16.47 -9.08 24.29
N LEU A 389 -15.64 -8.69 23.31
CA LEU A 389 -14.67 -7.60 23.41
C LEU A 389 -15.16 -6.32 22.74
N GLU A 390 -16.22 -6.42 21.93
CA GLU A 390 -16.74 -5.35 21.09
C GLU A 390 -17.03 -4.07 21.90
N GLU A 391 -17.76 -4.16 23.01
CA GLU A 391 -18.09 -2.99 23.85
C GLU A 391 -16.85 -2.31 24.44
N GLN A 392 -15.86 -3.09 24.90
CA GLN A 392 -14.65 -2.56 25.52
C GLN A 392 -13.75 -1.84 24.51
N VAL A 393 -13.61 -2.41 23.31
CA VAL A 393 -12.77 -1.82 22.25
C VAL A 393 -13.46 -0.62 21.59
N LEU A 394 -14.77 -0.69 21.33
CA LEU A 394 -15.53 0.41 20.74
C LEU A 394 -15.53 1.65 21.65
N ALA A 395 -15.72 1.45 22.96
CA ALA A 395 -15.67 2.51 23.96
C ALA A 395 -14.33 3.27 23.93
N VAL A 396 -13.22 2.60 23.58
CA VAL A 396 -11.87 3.19 23.60
C VAL A 396 -11.41 3.67 22.22
N GLN A 397 -11.79 3.04 21.12
CA GLN A 397 -11.27 3.40 19.80
C GLN A 397 -12.22 4.30 18.99
N GLY A 398 -13.53 4.31 19.29
CA GLY A 398 -14.52 5.13 18.58
C GLY A 398 -14.69 4.75 17.10
N VAL A 399 -14.47 3.47 16.80
CA VAL A 399 -14.48 2.86 15.45
C VAL A 399 -15.85 2.22 15.19
N SER A 400 -16.28 2.04 13.95
CA SER A 400 -17.53 1.31 13.67
C SER A 400 -17.35 -0.22 13.81
N ARG A 401 -18.45 -0.96 13.97
CA ARG A 401 -18.42 -2.43 14.05
C ARG A 401 -17.73 -3.06 12.83
N ASP A 402 -17.98 -2.51 11.65
CA ASP A 402 -17.45 -3.01 10.37
C ASP A 402 -15.93 -2.79 10.22
N GLU A 403 -15.34 -1.88 11.01
CA GLU A 403 -13.91 -1.54 10.95
C GLU A 403 -13.07 -2.26 12.03
N LEU A 404 -13.72 -2.96 12.96
CA LEU A 404 -13.08 -3.60 14.12
C LEU A 404 -12.16 -4.75 13.71
N GLU A 405 -12.59 -5.60 12.78
CA GLU A 405 -11.76 -6.70 12.24
C GLU A 405 -10.48 -6.17 11.58
N GLY A 406 -10.62 -5.15 10.72
CA GLY A 406 -9.47 -4.48 10.10
C GLY A 406 -8.54 -3.82 11.13
N LEU A 407 -9.08 -3.32 12.24
CA LEU A 407 -8.27 -2.78 13.34
C LEU A 407 -7.46 -3.86 14.03
N VAL A 408 -8.06 -5.02 14.34
CA VAL A 408 -7.38 -6.19 14.91
C VAL A 408 -6.21 -6.61 14.01
N HIS A 409 -6.47 -6.80 12.72
CA HIS A 409 -5.42 -7.18 11.77
C HIS A 409 -4.27 -6.17 11.73
N ARG A 410 -4.58 -4.86 11.69
CA ARG A 410 -3.55 -3.81 11.67
C ARG A 410 -2.73 -3.76 12.94
N GLU A 411 -3.34 -4.04 14.09
CA GLU A 411 -2.67 -4.05 15.38
C GLU A 411 -1.75 -5.26 15.52
N ILE A 412 -2.22 -6.47 15.21
CA ILE A 412 -1.37 -7.68 15.22
C ILE A 412 -0.19 -7.49 14.24
N ALA A 413 -0.47 -7.02 13.02
CA ALA A 413 0.56 -6.78 12.02
C ALA A 413 1.58 -5.72 12.48
N PHE A 414 1.17 -4.69 13.23
CA PHE A 414 2.08 -3.69 13.77
C PHE A 414 3.12 -4.31 14.71
N TRP A 415 2.69 -5.18 15.63
CA TRP A 415 3.59 -5.84 16.58
C TRP A 415 4.45 -6.91 15.91
N CYS A 416 3.87 -7.70 14.99
CA CYS A 416 4.61 -8.71 14.24
C CYS A 416 5.68 -8.10 13.33
N SER A 417 5.33 -7.11 12.50
CA SER A 417 6.28 -6.47 11.56
C SER A 417 7.18 -5.41 12.18
N GLY A 418 6.96 -5.06 13.44
CA GLY A 418 7.76 -4.10 14.21
C GLY A 418 8.68 -4.80 15.19
N LEU A 419 8.33 -4.73 16.47
CA LEU A 419 9.17 -5.21 17.59
C LEU A 419 9.56 -6.69 17.44
N LEU A 420 8.62 -7.56 17.08
CA LEU A 420 8.91 -9.00 16.96
C LEU A 420 9.83 -9.31 15.79
N TYR A 421 9.65 -8.62 14.65
CA TYR A 421 10.54 -8.72 13.50
C TYR A 421 11.97 -8.27 13.86
N SER A 422 12.13 -7.07 14.44
CA SER A 422 13.46 -6.62 14.89
C SER A 422 14.08 -7.56 15.93
N GLY A 423 13.28 -8.10 16.85
CA GLY A 423 13.77 -9.05 17.85
C GLY A 423 14.39 -10.29 17.23
N LEU A 424 13.74 -10.88 16.22
CA LEU A 424 14.24 -12.07 15.52
C LEU A 424 15.55 -11.82 14.76
N HIS A 425 15.68 -10.67 14.10
CA HIS A 425 16.86 -10.37 13.29
C HIS A 425 18.04 -9.81 14.09
N ASP A 426 17.76 -8.99 15.11
CA ASP A 426 18.80 -8.26 15.84
C ASP A 426 19.29 -9.01 17.08
N THR A 427 18.48 -9.93 17.64
CA THR A 427 18.78 -10.60 18.92
C THR A 427 18.89 -12.13 18.75
N PRO A 428 20.11 -12.70 18.87
CA PRO A 428 20.29 -14.14 18.82
C PRO A 428 19.50 -14.86 19.94
N GLY A 429 18.71 -15.86 19.58
CA GLY A 429 17.92 -16.63 20.54
C GLY A 429 16.63 -15.93 21.02
N PHE A 430 16.21 -14.86 20.34
CA PHE A 430 14.91 -14.22 20.58
C PHE A 430 13.77 -15.24 20.50
N ARG A 431 12.84 -15.18 21.46
CA ARG A 431 11.70 -16.09 21.53
C ARG A 431 10.43 -15.34 21.20
N LEU A 432 9.66 -15.89 20.27
CA LEU A 432 8.33 -15.39 19.96
C LEU A 432 7.33 -15.78 21.05
N PRO A 433 6.36 -14.91 21.37
CA PRO A 433 5.23 -15.28 22.21
C PRO A 433 4.35 -16.31 21.50
N SER A 434 3.64 -17.14 22.26
CA SER A 434 2.60 -17.98 21.68
C SER A 434 1.43 -17.13 21.16
N ALA A 435 0.62 -17.68 20.25
CA ALA A 435 -0.56 -16.99 19.73
C ALA A 435 -1.55 -16.57 20.83
N ALA A 436 -1.67 -17.36 21.91
CA ALA A 436 -2.52 -17.03 23.06
C ALA A 436 -1.96 -15.88 23.91
N GLN A 437 -0.64 -15.83 24.08
CA GLN A 437 0.01 -14.73 24.79
C GLN A 437 -0.07 -13.43 23.99
N LEU A 438 0.19 -13.50 22.68
CA LEU A 438 0.08 -12.35 21.80
C LEU A 438 -1.38 -11.87 21.68
N SER A 439 -2.36 -12.78 21.64
CA SER A 439 -3.76 -12.39 21.59
C SER A 439 -4.19 -11.62 22.84
N GLN A 440 -3.81 -12.11 24.04
CA GLN A 440 -4.05 -11.39 25.29
C GLN A 440 -3.43 -9.99 25.26
N PHE A 441 -2.17 -9.89 24.86
CA PHE A 441 -1.47 -8.61 24.76
C PHE A 441 -2.13 -7.64 23.78
N VAL A 442 -2.49 -8.10 22.58
CA VAL A 442 -3.15 -7.26 21.56
C VAL A 442 -4.55 -6.82 22.02
N ILE A 443 -5.29 -7.67 22.73
CA ILE A 443 -6.57 -7.25 23.34
C ILE A 443 -6.34 -6.12 24.36
N MET A 444 -5.26 -6.21 25.15
CA MET A 444 -4.89 -5.15 26.09
C MET A 444 -4.51 -3.86 25.36
N THR A 445 -3.85 -3.90 24.20
CA THR A 445 -3.55 -2.68 23.42
C THR A 445 -4.81 -2.09 22.78
N LEU A 446 -5.69 -2.93 22.23
CA LEU A 446 -6.95 -2.52 21.60
C LEU A 446 -7.94 -1.89 22.59
N SER A 447 -8.07 -2.51 23.78
CA SER A 447 -8.85 -1.98 24.90
C SER A 447 -8.16 -0.82 25.62
N GLY A 448 -6.93 -0.46 25.23
CA GLY A 448 -6.15 0.61 25.83
C GLY A 448 -5.62 0.32 27.24
N GLN A 449 -5.66 -0.91 27.73
CA GLN A 449 -5.07 -1.26 29.04
C GLN A 449 -3.56 -1.03 29.08
N VAL A 450 -2.89 -1.09 27.93
CA VAL A 450 -1.48 -0.73 27.75
C VAL A 450 -1.30 0.06 26.47
N PHE A 451 -0.34 0.99 26.43
CA PHE A 451 -0.07 1.82 25.26
C PHE A 451 1.40 2.26 25.18
N GLY A 452 1.88 2.58 23.98
CA GLY A 452 3.20 3.17 23.75
C GLY A 452 4.35 2.36 24.35
N THR A 453 5.25 3.04 25.07
CA THR A 453 6.42 2.42 25.70
C THR A 453 6.06 1.37 26.75
N GLY A 454 4.92 1.52 27.44
CA GLY A 454 4.43 0.51 28.38
C GLY A 454 4.05 -0.79 27.68
N ALA A 455 3.42 -0.71 26.50
CA ALA A 455 3.11 -1.89 25.70
C ALA A 455 4.37 -2.56 25.14
N GLU A 456 5.35 -1.79 24.66
CA GLU A 456 6.65 -2.31 24.21
C GLU A 456 7.38 -3.06 25.34
N GLN A 457 7.40 -2.50 26.56
CA GLN A 457 7.99 -3.16 27.72
C GLN A 457 7.30 -4.48 28.04
N VAL A 458 5.96 -4.49 28.08
CA VAL A 458 5.20 -5.71 28.36
C VAL A 458 5.50 -6.80 27.33
N LEU A 459 5.53 -6.47 26.04
CA LEU A 459 5.83 -7.43 24.98
C LEU A 459 7.26 -7.97 25.07
N ASN A 460 8.24 -7.12 25.40
CA ASN A 460 9.63 -7.56 25.61
C ASN A 460 9.75 -8.57 26.76
N TYR A 461 9.11 -8.30 27.91
CA TYR A 461 9.07 -9.25 29.03
C TYR A 461 8.34 -10.54 28.66
N LEU A 462 7.25 -10.44 27.89
CA LEU A 462 6.50 -11.60 27.40
C LEU A 462 7.39 -12.52 26.54
N CYS A 463 8.23 -11.94 25.69
CA CYS A 463 9.20 -12.68 24.89
C CYS A 463 10.34 -13.27 25.75
N ALA A 464 10.80 -12.55 26.78
CA ALA A 464 11.89 -12.99 27.64
C ALA A 464 11.50 -14.15 28.58
N GLU A 465 10.29 -14.11 29.15
CA GLU A 465 9.84 -15.06 30.17
C GLU A 465 9.21 -16.34 29.60
N GLY A 466 8.85 -16.35 28.31
CA GLY A 466 8.42 -17.55 27.60
C GLY A 466 7.02 -18.02 27.98
N ALA A 467 6.77 -19.34 27.91
CA ALA A 467 5.42 -19.90 27.85
C ALA A 467 4.53 -19.69 29.09
N SER A 468 5.11 -19.47 30.28
CA SER A 468 4.36 -19.22 31.52
C SER A 468 3.97 -17.74 31.71
N ALA A 469 4.43 -16.86 30.84
CA ALA A 469 4.25 -15.43 30.98
C ALA A 469 2.82 -14.99 30.62
N ASN A 470 2.20 -14.20 31.49
CA ASN A 470 0.87 -13.63 31.30
C ASN A 470 0.97 -12.11 31.09
N ALA A 471 0.43 -11.59 29.98
CA ALA A 471 0.59 -10.17 29.62
C ALA A 471 0.00 -9.22 30.68
N LEU A 472 -1.09 -9.63 31.35
CA LEU A 472 -1.75 -8.84 32.38
C LEU A 472 -0.92 -8.76 33.67
N GLU A 473 -0.36 -9.89 34.11
CA GLU A 473 0.51 -9.94 35.30
C GLU A 473 1.78 -9.11 35.09
N ILE A 474 2.36 -9.21 33.88
CA ILE A 474 3.53 -8.41 33.48
C ILE A 474 3.19 -6.93 33.54
N ALA A 475 2.08 -6.51 32.92
CA ALA A 475 1.68 -5.11 32.91
C ALA A 475 1.41 -4.57 34.33
N GLY A 476 0.89 -5.42 35.23
CA GLY A 476 0.68 -5.06 36.64
C GLY A 476 2.00 -4.83 37.39
N ARG A 477 2.94 -5.76 37.31
CA ARG A 477 4.23 -5.64 38.04
C ARG A 477 5.17 -4.59 37.44
N THR A 478 5.09 -4.32 36.13
CA THR A 478 5.87 -3.26 35.48
C THR A 478 5.23 -1.88 35.65
N GLY A 479 4.04 -1.81 36.27
CA GLY A 479 3.28 -0.57 36.41
C GLY A 479 2.84 0.01 35.07
N ALA A 480 2.68 -0.81 34.03
CA ALA A 480 2.28 -0.38 32.69
C ALA A 480 0.75 -0.36 32.49
N LEU A 481 -0.01 -0.89 33.44
CA LEU A 481 -1.48 -0.91 33.39
C LEU A 481 -2.07 0.49 33.51
N LEU A 482 -2.88 0.86 32.52
CA LEU A 482 -3.66 2.08 32.49
C LEU A 482 -5.00 1.90 33.19
N VAL A 483 -5.41 2.90 33.97
CA VAL A 483 -6.71 2.94 34.64
C VAL A 483 -7.81 3.35 33.65
N HIS A 484 -8.86 2.52 33.56
CA HIS A 484 -10.03 2.68 32.68
C HIS A 484 -11.32 3.08 33.40
N ASP A 485 -11.28 3.26 34.72
CA ASP A 485 -12.45 3.64 35.50
C ASP A 485 -12.92 5.05 35.10
N LEU A 486 -14.00 5.12 34.32
CA LEU A 486 -14.59 6.36 33.85
C LEU A 486 -15.06 7.27 35.00
N SER A 487 -15.44 6.71 36.15
CA SER A 487 -15.87 7.48 37.31
C SER A 487 -14.68 8.16 38.00
N LEU A 488 -13.56 7.45 38.11
CA LEU A 488 -12.30 7.98 38.60
C LEU A 488 -11.68 9.01 37.63
N ILE A 489 -11.70 8.72 36.32
CA ILE A 489 -11.24 9.68 35.30
C ILE A 489 -12.09 10.95 35.34
N ARG A 490 -13.42 10.81 35.45
CA ARG A 490 -14.33 11.95 35.50
C ARG A 490 -14.13 12.80 36.74
N SER A 491 -14.00 12.19 37.92
CA SER A 491 -13.72 12.92 39.16
C SER A 491 -12.38 13.66 39.09
N THR A 492 -11.32 12.99 38.60
CA THR A 492 -10.00 13.60 38.41
C THR A 492 -10.05 14.78 37.42
N CYS A 493 -10.78 14.65 36.31
CA CYS A 493 -10.99 15.74 35.35
C CYS A 493 -11.76 16.91 35.98
N MET A 494 -12.81 16.64 36.76
CA MET A 494 -13.56 17.69 37.46
C MET A 494 -12.68 18.42 38.49
N ASP A 495 -11.89 17.69 39.26
CA ASP A 495 -10.99 18.26 40.27
C ASP A 495 -9.89 19.09 39.61
N PHE A 496 -9.39 18.64 38.44
CA PHE A 496 -8.46 19.43 37.64
C PHE A 496 -9.09 20.74 37.16
N ILE A 497 -10.32 20.71 36.64
CA ILE A 497 -11.05 21.90 36.18
C ILE A 497 -11.21 22.90 37.35
N LYS A 498 -11.63 22.42 38.53
CA LYS A 498 -11.79 23.25 39.74
C LYS A 498 -10.47 23.86 40.20
N SER A 499 -9.40 23.06 40.22
CA SER A 499 -8.10 23.48 40.75
C SER A 499 -7.28 24.31 39.76
N ASN A 500 -7.61 24.28 38.47
CA ASN A 500 -6.87 24.96 37.39
C ASN A 500 -7.76 25.86 36.52
N PRO A 501 -8.27 26.98 37.09
CA PRO A 501 -9.18 27.89 36.39
C PRO A 501 -8.57 28.57 35.14
N ALA A 502 -7.30 28.96 35.20
CA ALA A 502 -6.64 29.73 34.14
C ALA A 502 -6.44 28.95 32.82
N PRO A 503 -5.97 27.68 32.82
CA PRO A 503 -5.93 26.84 31.61
C PRO A 503 -7.29 26.65 30.93
N VAL A 504 -8.36 26.46 31.71
CA VAL A 504 -9.72 26.24 31.21
C VAL A 504 -10.25 27.48 30.48
N LEU A 505 -10.15 28.64 31.11
CA LEU A 505 -10.55 29.92 30.49
C LEU A 505 -9.71 30.23 29.24
N LYS A 506 -8.43 29.85 29.22
CA LYS A 506 -7.56 30.00 28.05
C LYS A 506 -8.00 29.11 26.89
N TYR A 507 -8.43 27.88 27.16
CA TYR A 507 -8.98 26.97 26.16
C TYR A 507 -10.27 27.52 25.54
N ILE A 508 -11.20 27.99 26.38
CA ILE A 508 -12.50 28.54 25.94
C ILE A 508 -12.30 29.82 25.11
N ARG A 509 -11.59 30.83 25.65
CA ARG A 509 -11.42 32.14 25.01
C ARG A 509 -10.56 32.13 23.74
N LYS A 510 -9.69 31.13 23.55
CA LYS A 510 -8.85 30.99 22.35
C LYS A 510 -9.43 30.02 21.31
N GLY A 511 -10.74 29.80 21.32
CA GLY A 511 -11.46 29.05 20.30
C GLY A 511 -11.23 27.54 20.39
N ARG A 512 -11.13 26.98 21.60
CA ARG A 512 -11.13 25.53 21.89
C ARG A 512 -10.10 24.73 21.10
N LYS A 513 -8.92 25.30 20.85
CA LYS A 513 -7.87 24.66 20.06
C LYS A 513 -7.34 23.39 20.72
N ARG A 514 -7.15 22.33 19.92
CA ARG A 514 -6.71 20.99 20.38
C ARG A 514 -5.42 21.00 21.23
N TRP A 515 -4.44 21.85 20.90
CA TRP A 515 -3.18 21.91 21.66
C TRP A 515 -3.38 22.36 23.12
N HIS A 516 -4.37 23.21 23.39
CA HIS A 516 -4.70 23.66 24.74
C HIS A 516 -5.35 22.53 25.55
N LEU A 517 -6.25 21.77 24.92
CA LEU A 517 -6.83 20.55 25.51
C LEU A 517 -5.72 19.55 25.83
N GLN A 518 -4.85 19.26 24.87
CA GLN A 518 -3.72 18.33 25.04
C GLN A 518 -2.77 18.77 26.16
N SER A 519 -2.51 20.07 26.30
CA SER A 519 -1.69 20.60 27.40
C SER A 519 -2.32 20.35 28.77
N MET A 520 -3.65 20.36 28.88
CA MET A 520 -4.36 20.06 30.13
C MET A 520 -4.36 18.56 30.40
N VAL A 521 -4.65 17.74 29.39
CA VAL A 521 -4.56 16.28 29.45
C VAL A 521 -3.19 15.84 29.93
N ASN A 522 -2.10 16.38 29.38
CA ASN A 522 -0.74 16.06 29.80
C ASN A 522 -0.45 16.45 31.26
N ARG A 523 -1.08 17.51 31.78
CA ARG A 523 -0.93 17.90 33.19
C ARG A 523 -1.68 16.96 34.12
N ILE A 524 -2.88 16.53 33.73
CA ILE A 524 -3.66 15.53 34.47
C ILE A 524 -2.89 14.21 34.53
N VAL A 525 -2.48 13.68 33.38
CA VAL A 525 -1.77 12.39 33.29
C VAL A 525 -0.47 12.42 34.10
N ARG A 526 0.34 13.48 33.99
CA ARG A 526 1.58 13.63 34.77
C ARG A 526 1.36 13.79 36.27
N SER A 527 0.26 14.41 36.68
CA SER A 527 -0.05 14.55 38.12
C SER A 527 -0.39 13.20 38.76
N THR A 528 -0.91 12.26 37.98
CA THR A 528 -1.29 10.92 38.43
C THR A 528 -0.20 9.87 38.23
N GLU A 529 0.85 10.13 37.44
CA GLU A 529 2.00 9.20 37.21
C GLU A 529 2.64 8.65 38.50
N SER A 530 2.51 9.36 39.63
CA SER A 530 3.01 8.93 40.94
C SER A 530 2.13 7.91 41.70
N THR A 531 0.85 7.77 41.30
CA THR A 531 -0.13 6.92 41.98
C THR A 531 -0.80 5.92 41.03
N GLN A 532 -1.19 6.35 39.82
CA GLN A 532 -1.90 5.56 38.81
C GLN A 532 -1.70 6.15 37.40
N LEU A 533 -1.39 5.33 36.39
CA LEU A 533 -1.32 5.80 35.01
C LEU A 533 -2.73 5.91 34.41
N LEU A 534 -3.19 7.11 34.12
CA LEU A 534 -4.49 7.34 33.48
C LEU A 534 -4.41 7.18 31.95
N HIS A 535 -5.44 6.60 31.35
CA HIS A 535 -5.54 6.50 29.89
C HIS A 535 -5.75 7.88 29.23
N GLU A 536 -4.71 8.42 28.59
CA GLU A 536 -4.69 9.75 27.99
C GLU A 536 -5.89 10.03 27.08
N GLY A 537 -6.26 9.08 26.20
CA GLY A 537 -7.39 9.26 25.27
C GLY A 537 -8.79 9.22 25.92
N LEU A 538 -8.92 8.67 27.12
CA LEU A 538 -10.16 8.69 27.90
C LEU A 538 -10.23 9.99 28.71
N VAL A 539 -9.10 10.43 29.24
CA VAL A 539 -8.95 11.77 29.84
C VAL A 539 -9.26 12.86 28.80
N GLU A 540 -8.71 12.78 27.58
CA GLU A 540 -8.98 13.74 26.50
C GLU A 540 -10.47 13.82 26.17
N ARG A 541 -11.15 12.67 26.02
CA ARG A 541 -12.60 12.61 25.75
C ARG A 541 -13.42 13.14 26.92
N CYS A 542 -13.19 12.63 28.13
CA CYS A 542 -13.92 13.06 29.31
C CYS A 542 -13.75 14.55 29.58
N LEU A 543 -12.50 15.06 29.49
CA LEU A 543 -12.21 16.48 29.66
C LEU A 543 -12.85 17.31 28.54
N SER A 544 -12.82 16.85 27.28
CA SER A 544 -13.50 17.52 26.18
C SER A 544 -15.01 17.58 26.39
N ASP A 545 -15.63 16.49 26.84
CA ASP A 545 -17.08 16.42 27.09
C ASP A 545 -17.50 17.31 28.25
N LEU A 546 -16.70 17.37 29.31
CA LEU A 546 -16.93 18.28 30.44
C LEU A 546 -16.77 19.73 30.01
N LEU A 547 -15.68 20.07 29.31
CA LEU A 547 -15.44 21.44 28.82
C LEU A 547 -16.42 21.87 27.73
N ASN A 548 -17.00 20.93 26.98
CA ASN A 548 -18.05 21.22 26.01
C ASN A 548 -19.36 21.68 26.65
N ARG A 549 -19.58 21.36 27.92
CA ARG A 549 -20.75 21.78 28.71
C ARG A 549 -20.56 23.13 29.41
N VAL A 550 -19.35 23.70 29.35
CA VAL A 550 -18.99 24.97 29.97
C VAL A 550 -19.20 26.11 28.97
N ASP A 551 -19.95 27.14 29.39
CA ASP A 551 -20.21 28.35 28.60
C ASP A 551 -18.97 29.28 28.51
N ASP A 552 -19.08 30.37 27.73
CA ASP A 552 -17.97 31.32 27.52
C ASP A 552 -17.52 32.06 28.80
N ASP A 553 -18.36 32.01 29.85
CA ASP A 553 -18.11 32.59 31.17
C ASP A 553 -17.61 31.55 32.20
N GLY A 554 -17.48 30.28 31.82
CA GLY A 554 -17.00 29.22 32.71
C GLY A 554 -18.08 28.52 33.52
N ARG A 555 -19.38 28.69 33.21
CA ARG A 555 -20.50 28.09 33.95
C ARG A 555 -20.91 26.75 33.33
N ASP A 556 -21.13 25.74 34.18
CA ASP A 556 -21.68 24.43 33.78
C ASP A 556 -23.19 24.56 33.53
N THR A 557 -23.66 23.97 32.43
CA THR A 557 -25.02 24.19 31.91
C THR A 557 -26.06 23.20 32.43
N ASN A 558 -25.71 22.18 33.22
CA ASN A 558 -26.71 21.19 33.66
C ASN A 558 -26.53 20.45 35.01
N GLU A 559 -25.72 20.94 35.95
CA GLU A 559 -25.83 20.52 37.37
C GLU A 559 -25.36 21.66 38.28
N ILE A 560 -26.09 21.89 39.38
CA ILE A 560 -26.07 23.08 40.22
C ILE A 560 -24.68 23.33 40.83
N GLY A 561 -23.96 24.39 40.42
CA GLY A 561 -22.80 24.91 41.14
C GLY A 561 -21.88 25.85 40.35
N TYR A 562 -21.79 27.11 40.77
CA TYR A 562 -20.90 28.15 40.23
C TYR A 562 -19.43 27.71 40.14
N PHE A 563 -18.84 27.66 38.94
CA PHE A 563 -17.42 27.30 38.76
C PHE A 563 -16.44 28.49 38.89
N PHE A 564 -16.91 29.75 38.75
CA PHE A 564 -16.04 30.94 38.81
C PHE A 564 -16.78 32.17 39.33
N ALA A 565 -17.00 32.27 40.64
CA ALA A 565 -17.48 33.50 41.26
C ALA A 565 -16.73 33.75 42.57
N GLU A 566 -15.51 34.26 42.47
CA GLU A 566 -14.92 35.16 43.49
C GLU A 566 -13.54 35.65 43.03
N ARG A 567 -13.50 36.92 42.58
CA ARG A 567 -12.40 37.90 42.72
C ARG A 567 -12.41 38.90 41.55
N ARG A 568 -12.98 40.08 41.78
CA ARG A 568 -12.36 41.40 41.59
C ARG A 568 -13.41 42.50 41.79
N VAL A 569 -13.53 42.97 43.02
CA VAL A 569 -13.93 44.36 43.27
C VAL A 569 -12.62 45.13 43.42
N HIS A 570 -12.27 45.91 42.41
CA HIS A 570 -11.34 47.03 42.59
C HIS A 570 -11.99 48.28 42.03
N MET A 571 -12.20 49.22 42.94
CA MET A 571 -12.63 50.59 42.72
C MET A 571 -11.76 51.32 41.69
N HIS A 572 -12.39 52.05 40.78
CA HIS A 572 -11.90 53.39 40.40
C HIS A 572 -13.08 54.32 40.11
N ASN A 573 -13.07 55.44 40.84
CA ASN A 573 -13.96 56.60 40.73
C ASN A 573 -13.64 57.40 39.46
N SER A 574 -14.67 57.95 38.80
CA SER A 574 -14.75 59.40 38.49
C SER A 574 -16.04 59.77 37.73
N ASN A 575 -16.91 60.50 38.43
CA ASN A 575 -17.79 61.62 38.06
C ASN A 575 -18.48 61.68 36.67
N LEU A 576 -19.83 61.81 36.69
CA LEU A 576 -20.60 62.97 36.17
C LEU A 576 -22.14 62.79 36.38
N TYR A 577 -22.70 63.53 37.35
CA TYR A 577 -24.02 64.25 37.45
C TYR A 577 -25.38 63.62 36.99
N PRO A 578 -26.55 64.13 37.47
CA PRO A 578 -27.60 63.30 38.08
C PRO A 578 -28.98 63.44 37.42
N GLY A 579 -29.86 62.46 37.61
CA GLY A 579 -31.29 62.66 37.38
C GLY A 579 -32.09 61.43 36.96
N ALA A 580 -33.07 61.10 37.81
CA ALA A 580 -34.34 60.45 37.49
C ALA A 580 -34.38 58.97 37.07
N ASN A 581 -35.01 58.21 37.98
CA ASN A 581 -36.07 57.23 37.75
C ASN A 581 -35.70 55.82 37.27
N LYS A 582 -35.67 54.93 38.28
CA LYS A 582 -36.14 53.54 38.21
C LYS A 582 -37.42 53.47 37.37
N VAL A 583 -37.33 52.89 36.16
CA VAL A 583 -38.37 52.20 35.35
C VAL A 583 -37.85 51.89 33.90
N ALA A 584 -36.57 52.15 33.58
CA ALA A 584 -35.96 51.81 32.28
C ALA A 584 -35.01 50.58 32.31
N MET A 585 -35.29 49.54 33.10
CA MET A 585 -34.44 48.34 33.19
C MET A 585 -35.13 47.04 32.74
N MET A 586 -36.23 47.14 31.97
CA MET A 586 -36.95 45.96 31.47
C MET A 586 -37.30 46.06 29.97
N ARG A 587 -36.61 46.92 29.21
CA ARG A 587 -36.89 47.14 27.78
C ARG A 587 -35.68 47.13 26.85
N ASN A 588 -34.50 46.69 27.31
CA ASN A 588 -33.29 46.57 26.50
C ASN A 588 -32.73 45.13 26.37
N PHE A 589 -33.50 44.10 26.73
CA PHE A 589 -33.07 42.71 26.55
C PHE A 589 -33.55 42.07 25.22
N LEU A 590 -34.27 42.83 24.36
CA LEU A 590 -34.78 42.34 23.07
C LEU A 590 -34.41 43.21 21.85
N PHE A 591 -33.43 44.10 21.98
CA PHE A 591 -32.91 44.89 20.86
C PHE A 591 -31.37 44.91 20.87
N SER A 592 -30.75 43.77 20.60
CA SER A 592 -29.32 43.69 20.22
C SER A 592 -29.01 42.50 19.29
N TYR A 593 -30.02 41.97 18.59
CA TYR A 593 -29.84 41.01 17.49
C TYR A 593 -30.36 41.57 16.17
N ALA A 594 -29.97 42.81 15.86
CA ALA A 594 -30.05 43.37 14.53
C ALA A 594 -29.17 44.62 14.49
N ILE A 595 -27.90 44.43 14.12
CA ILE A 595 -26.99 45.35 13.42
C ILE A 595 -25.57 44.86 13.70
N LEU A 596 -25.04 44.11 12.72
CA LEU A 596 -23.65 44.03 12.26
C LEU A 596 -23.37 42.62 11.73
N GLY A 597 -23.86 42.37 10.51
CA GLY A 597 -23.19 41.47 9.59
C GLY A 597 -22.09 42.24 8.86
N SER A 598 -20.84 41.83 9.04
CA SER A 598 -19.81 41.80 7.98
C SER A 598 -18.54 41.11 8.48
N GLY A 599 -18.38 39.82 8.17
CA GLY A 599 -17.11 39.14 8.36
C GLY A 599 -17.17 37.62 8.39
N PHE A 600 -17.00 37.01 7.21
CA PHE A 600 -16.39 35.68 6.99
C PHE A 600 -16.98 34.42 7.66
N GLY A 601 -17.59 33.56 6.83
CA GLY A 601 -17.00 32.23 6.54
C GLY A 601 -17.51 30.98 7.28
N LYS A 602 -18.47 30.28 6.64
CA LYS A 602 -18.72 28.82 6.58
C LYS A 602 -18.90 27.97 7.88
N GLU A 603 -20.18 27.60 8.07
CA GLU A 603 -20.73 26.29 8.49
C GLU A 603 -20.45 25.71 9.89
N LYS A 604 -21.52 25.66 10.71
CA LYS A 604 -22.13 24.40 11.20
C LYS A 604 -23.58 24.64 11.65
N ASN A 605 -24.50 23.86 11.08
CA ASN A 605 -25.92 23.81 11.43
C ASN A 605 -26.13 23.15 12.79
N VAL A 606 -26.90 23.79 13.67
CA VAL A 606 -27.60 23.16 14.79
C VAL A 606 -29.01 23.75 14.81
N LEU A 607 -30.03 22.94 14.49
CA LEU A 607 -31.43 23.33 14.70
C LEU A 607 -31.81 23.00 16.15
N PRO A 608 -32.40 23.94 16.91
CA PRO A 608 -32.94 23.64 18.23
C PRO A 608 -34.31 22.95 18.10
N ILE A 609 -34.49 21.83 18.81
CA ILE A 609 -35.81 21.25 19.08
C ILE A 609 -36.37 21.99 20.30
N LEU A 610 -37.50 22.69 20.14
CA LEU A 610 -38.22 23.28 21.27
C LEU A 610 -39.38 22.36 21.65
N ARG A 611 -39.45 22.01 22.93
CA ARG A 611 -40.56 21.28 23.56
C ARG A 611 -41.38 22.29 24.36
N THR A 612 -42.69 22.31 24.15
CA THR A 612 -43.62 23.08 24.99
C THR A 612 -44.20 22.22 26.11
N ASP A 613 -44.76 22.85 27.14
CA ASP A 613 -45.19 22.22 28.40
C ASP A 613 -46.35 21.20 28.26
N ASP A 614 -46.94 21.09 27.08
CA ASP A 614 -47.99 20.12 26.71
C ASP A 614 -47.48 18.96 25.82
N ASN A 615 -46.17 18.85 25.65
CA ASN A 615 -45.47 17.71 25.03
C ASN A 615 -45.71 17.52 23.52
N SER A 616 -46.10 18.58 22.79
CA SER A 616 -46.00 18.61 21.32
C SER A 616 -44.62 19.14 20.87
N VAL A 617 -44.15 18.71 19.68
CA VAL A 617 -42.85 19.09 19.11
C VAL A 617 -43.05 19.91 17.83
N LEU A 618 -42.53 21.14 17.80
CA LEU A 618 -42.51 21.99 16.62
C LEU A 618 -41.19 21.79 15.86
N ILE A 619 -41.23 21.35 14.60
CA ILE A 619 -40.06 21.30 13.71
C ILE A 619 -40.12 22.49 12.76
N VAL A 620 -39.20 23.44 12.90
CA VAL A 620 -39.00 24.52 11.92
C VAL A 620 -37.99 24.03 10.87
N ALA A 621 -38.45 23.79 9.64
CA ALA A 621 -37.58 23.50 8.51
C ALA A 621 -37.26 24.80 7.75
N GLU A 622 -35.99 25.19 7.71
CA GLU A 622 -35.52 26.30 6.86
C GLU A 622 -35.26 25.75 5.44
N ILE A 623 -36.13 26.10 4.48
CA ILE A 623 -35.92 25.83 3.05
C ILE A 623 -35.27 27.08 2.44
N TYR A 624 -34.01 26.97 2.01
CA TYR A 624 -33.33 28.04 1.27
C TYR A 624 -33.79 28.07 -0.20
N PRO A 625 -34.33 29.20 -0.73
CA PRO A 625 -34.45 29.42 -2.16
C PRO A 625 -33.14 29.99 -2.76
N PRO A 626 -32.88 29.81 -4.06
CA PRO A 626 -31.73 30.40 -4.74
C PRO A 626 -31.90 31.92 -4.87
N ARG A 627 -30.79 32.64 -5.01
CA ARG A 627 -30.71 34.11 -5.09
C ARG A 627 -31.71 34.70 -6.10
N CYS A 628 -32.76 35.36 -5.61
CA CYS A 628 -33.67 36.19 -6.40
C CYS A 628 -33.70 37.61 -5.82
N SER A 629 -33.69 38.61 -6.70
CA SER A 629 -33.60 40.04 -6.37
C SER A 629 -34.97 40.75 -6.31
N ASP A 630 -36.07 40.01 -6.08
CA ASP A 630 -37.43 40.56 -6.10
C ASP A 630 -38.35 39.88 -5.06
N TYR A 631 -39.05 40.69 -4.26
CA TYR A 631 -39.84 40.29 -3.08
C TYR A 631 -41.14 39.53 -3.47
N HIS A 632 -41.66 39.75 -4.69
CA HIS A 632 -42.91 39.11 -5.15
C HIS A 632 -42.75 37.65 -5.61
N GLN A 633 -41.54 37.20 -5.96
CA GLN A 633 -41.29 35.79 -6.34
C GLN A 633 -41.19 34.86 -5.13
N MET A 634 -40.75 35.38 -3.98
CA MET A 634 -40.60 34.61 -2.73
C MET A 634 -41.96 34.14 -2.17
N ILE A 635 -43.01 34.96 -2.32
CA ILE A 635 -44.36 34.67 -1.84
C ILE A 635 -45.04 33.55 -2.66
N ARG A 636 -44.76 33.42 -3.97
CA ARG A 636 -45.29 32.32 -4.80
C ARG A 636 -44.62 30.97 -4.52
N PHE A 637 -43.35 30.97 -4.07
CA PHE A 637 -42.62 29.75 -3.74
C PHE A 637 -43.17 29.09 -2.46
N LEU A 638 -43.44 29.88 -1.42
CA LEU A 638 -43.94 29.41 -0.14
C LEU A 638 -45.40 28.91 -0.20
N ALA A 639 -46.23 29.43 -1.10
CA ALA A 639 -47.63 29.00 -1.27
C ALA A 639 -47.81 27.62 -1.94
N SER A 640 -46.74 26.98 -2.43
CA SER A 640 -46.82 25.78 -3.28
C SER A 640 -46.54 24.43 -2.57
N ARG A 641 -46.21 24.42 -1.27
CA ARG A 641 -45.94 23.17 -0.53
C ARG A 641 -46.66 23.12 0.82
N SER A 642 -47.94 22.80 0.77
CA SER A 642 -48.70 22.28 1.92
C SER A 642 -48.52 20.77 1.97
N MET A 643 -47.98 20.22 3.07
CA MET A 643 -48.22 18.82 3.44
C MET A 643 -48.88 18.77 4.82
N TYR A 644 -50.06 18.17 4.80
CA TYR A 644 -51.09 18.02 5.82
C TYR A 644 -50.73 17.00 6.90
N ILE A 645 -51.02 17.29 8.19
CA ILE A 645 -51.63 16.36 9.18
C ILE A 645 -52.47 17.20 10.17
N GLY A 646 -53.80 16.99 10.25
CA GLY A 646 -54.77 17.72 11.10
C GLY A 646 -55.12 17.00 12.42
N PRO A 647 -56.34 17.10 12.99
CA PRO A 647 -57.27 18.23 13.09
C PRO A 647 -57.72 18.50 14.56
N SER A 648 -57.93 19.77 14.94
CA SER A 648 -58.95 20.13 15.95
C SER A 648 -59.30 21.61 15.87
N THR A 649 -60.50 21.82 15.33
CA THR A 649 -61.41 22.97 15.36
C THR A 649 -61.36 23.83 16.63
N VAL A 650 -61.38 25.17 16.49
CA VAL A 650 -62.53 26.06 16.81
C VAL A 650 -62.32 27.48 16.23
N ALA A 651 -63.30 27.90 15.42
CA ALA A 651 -63.91 29.23 15.16
C ALA A 651 -63.06 30.53 15.22
N VAL A 652 -62.87 31.26 14.10
CA VAL A 652 -63.73 32.31 13.47
C VAL A 652 -63.59 33.68 14.17
N ASP A 653 -63.04 34.70 13.50
CA ASP A 653 -63.88 35.71 12.81
C ASP A 653 -63.11 36.62 11.83
N MET A 654 -63.85 37.06 10.81
CA MET A 654 -63.43 37.79 9.60
C MET A 654 -63.38 39.32 9.79
N GLU A 655 -62.65 40.01 8.91
CA GLU A 655 -63.14 41.18 8.15
C GLU A 655 -62.08 41.58 7.08
N GLU A 656 -62.38 41.27 5.81
CA GLU A 656 -62.74 42.21 4.74
C GLU A 656 -61.57 43.00 4.10
N TRP A 657 -61.20 42.63 2.86
CA TRP A 657 -61.55 43.42 1.66
C TRP A 657 -61.08 42.71 0.37
N SER A 658 -62.00 42.60 -0.59
CA SER A 658 -61.76 42.40 -2.04
C SER A 658 -62.51 43.55 -2.76
N PRO A 659 -62.56 43.70 -4.10
CA PRO A 659 -62.01 42.88 -5.19
C PRO A 659 -61.43 43.69 -6.39
N LYS A 660 -60.87 43.01 -7.41
CA LYS A 660 -61.40 42.99 -8.81
C LYS A 660 -60.47 42.30 -9.84
N ALA A 661 -60.97 41.15 -10.31
CA ALA A 661 -61.21 40.64 -11.68
C ALA A 661 -60.37 41.05 -12.92
N SER A 662 -59.98 40.05 -13.74
CA SER A 662 -60.50 39.72 -15.11
C SER A 662 -59.58 38.69 -15.83
N GLU A 663 -60.01 37.44 -16.07
CA GLU A 663 -60.51 36.83 -17.34
C GLU A 663 -59.42 36.46 -18.39
N ALA A 664 -59.24 35.16 -18.72
CA ALA A 664 -59.74 34.40 -19.89
C ALA A 664 -58.59 34.17 -20.92
N THR A 665 -58.35 33.08 -21.67
CA THR A 665 -59.10 31.89 -22.14
C THR A 665 -58.12 30.88 -22.81
N ALA A 666 -58.60 29.65 -23.06
CA ALA A 666 -58.02 28.51 -23.80
C ALA A 666 -57.67 28.81 -25.30
N ASP A 667 -57.13 27.96 -26.18
CA ASP A 667 -57.13 26.50 -26.33
C ASP A 667 -56.20 26.03 -27.50
N HIS A 668 -55.90 24.73 -27.52
CA HIS A 668 -55.62 23.79 -28.65
C HIS A 668 -54.49 23.94 -29.71
N GLY A 669 -53.72 22.83 -29.89
CA GLY A 669 -53.70 22.08 -31.16
C GLY A 669 -52.36 21.71 -31.83
N GLY A 670 -52.00 20.41 -31.83
CA GLY A 670 -51.74 19.65 -33.09
C GLY A 670 -50.32 19.38 -33.65
N LEU A 671 -49.86 18.13 -33.47
CA LEU A 671 -49.33 17.15 -34.47
C LEU A 671 -48.06 17.37 -35.37
N VAL A 672 -47.06 16.49 -35.15
CA VAL A 672 -46.54 15.39 -36.05
C VAL A 672 -45.52 15.62 -37.22
N ARG A 673 -44.56 14.66 -37.29
CA ARG A 673 -43.68 14.16 -38.43
C ARG A 673 -42.55 15.09 -38.91
N SER A 674 -41.42 14.65 -39.50
CA SER A 674 -40.81 13.35 -39.84
C SER A 674 -39.39 13.56 -40.42
N SER A 675 -38.55 12.51 -40.34
CA SER A 675 -37.70 11.94 -41.41
C SER A 675 -36.54 12.72 -42.08
N HIS A 676 -35.37 12.07 -42.01
CA HIS A 676 -34.52 11.59 -43.13
C HIS A 676 -33.49 12.49 -43.87
N THR A 677 -32.23 12.06 -43.71
CA THR A 677 -31.22 11.62 -44.71
C THR A 677 -30.39 12.58 -45.58
N THR A 678 -29.08 12.32 -45.48
CA THR A 678 -28.03 12.09 -46.52
C THR A 678 -27.34 13.25 -47.26
N ASN A 679 -26.01 13.22 -47.09
CA ASN A 679 -24.89 13.29 -48.05
C ASN A 679 -24.90 14.30 -49.20
N LEU A 680 -23.79 15.06 -49.35
CA LEU A 680 -22.73 14.81 -50.37
C LEU A 680 -21.71 15.97 -50.44
N SER A 681 -20.43 15.57 -50.52
CA SER A 681 -19.27 16.11 -51.27
C SER A 681 -19.11 17.61 -51.61
N GLY A 682 -17.88 18.11 -51.41
CA GLY A 682 -17.33 19.27 -52.12
C GLY A 682 -15.79 19.29 -52.06
N THR A 683 -15.16 19.18 -53.23
CA THR A 683 -13.70 19.20 -53.50
C THR A 683 -13.19 20.58 -53.92
N GLN A 684 -11.85 20.74 -53.91
CA GLN A 684 -11.00 21.77 -54.54
C GLN A 684 -10.75 23.04 -53.68
N THR A 685 -9.52 23.49 -53.43
CA THR A 685 -8.54 23.99 -54.41
C THR A 685 -7.11 24.17 -53.81
N SER A 686 -6.15 24.18 -54.74
CA SER A 686 -4.70 24.45 -54.79
C SER A 686 -4.03 25.53 -53.89
N ASP A 687 -2.82 25.18 -53.38
CA ASP A 687 -1.49 25.87 -53.38
C ASP A 687 -1.33 27.37 -52.99
N PRO A 688 -0.08 27.86 -52.73
CA PRO A 688 0.96 27.43 -51.78
C PRO A 688 1.47 28.66 -50.96
N PHE A 689 2.35 28.55 -49.95
CA PHE A 689 3.36 29.59 -49.66
C PHE A 689 4.40 29.15 -48.63
N GLU A 690 5.65 29.46 -48.97
CA GLU A 690 6.90 29.26 -48.25
C GLU A 690 7.08 30.14 -46.99
N VAL A 691 7.80 29.56 -46.03
CA VAL A 691 8.90 30.13 -45.20
C VAL A 691 8.64 31.46 -44.46
N PHE A 692 8.62 31.37 -43.13
CA PHE A 692 9.61 31.98 -42.23
C PHE A 692 9.67 31.25 -40.88
#